data_AF-A0A1J4JNK7-F1
#
_entry.id   AF-A0A1J4JNK7-F1
#
_cell.length_a   1.000
_cell.length_b   1.000
_cell.length_c   1.000
_cell.angle_alpha   90.00
_cell.angle_beta   90.00
_cell.angle_gamma   90.00
#
_symmetry.space_group_name_H-M   'P 1'
#
loop_
_entity.id
_entity.type
_entity.pdbx_description
1 polymer ?
#
loop_
_entity_poly.entity_id
_entity_poly.type
_entity_poly.pdbx_seq_one_letter_code
_entity_poly.pdbx_strand_id
1 'polypeptide(L)'
;MNSSFDSSSDQESVEELQKVKRVNEQLKHANDNLYQELTTLRAEYKCESENLKNLKSIQDENQRLLEINKKLMNEKEELAQKIEEDRQIIEDLQNTNNNDKQDNFQTNEQHQSDKQHQSDKQHQSDKQHQSDKQHQSDKQIPQTPDGATSESVSASPNTMKRHLHNALDDNKKLADNIDELQYQYEMQVDTNNVVLEAFSQYFNIDFQTIDELLNYVAKQDSFSAASHQSDKESIKKLLVSNKKLSEKMKNEKRSKNSLQSELHKLKRQMNAERKKQESKVKDLENQIVSLKQQIAVQDIKRNQDQDRKDSRIATLENENCLLKQQLSGINSALYALPTSFQYGINAEGDNQTFLLQQRVNELTHQSKKLKDDLKEANRLLENSKKHNEQLSISNDSKNEEIANLRIERDEFEGKYNTTFSQIEVYKTKLQKLQNSFQDATNQNKQSKAAAINLEKICESQKNELSRALSDRNSLVSMTYKLKSLVQKEENIIDDLQSEKKKLKKKLKSMKCKTPNNSSNPLGSNDIPITSWYCQEFDEELCHKISEYASNEGFPASSKLKRVLSTIAKHYNDKLSKSKDESAENTKKHEQFISQLNDFLEPVGKQLSIPDFNTEALNNPMTVCQFRQNLSSAINEVHHYQETTDNYKSILSELGEMLNVSYDSIPQEVQSLKENCESFQNELKSITNKYKVERKENLINKKKLDQLKEKHGNALKAKDLSISKLKAKNDELEGHIKNTQEDFANLNRTMTESQQEKNQEHLTVLEQIKELQERMDKSNDKSIKEIEALKGEIQNKEKIIRRLEDDVNFWKQNSAAIKASHFQQDEEIQQVHENYRRLQDESHQQYEREKEALSKQYETVCNSLKKKNQELRDLIEQISASSNKYQRTISKLKAENTHLIHEKEKIQQNLDFQRDENARQKQIDQQKMKAYEMTNDTKVQSQIAEMKNKFIQDKKKYFNYAVKVFHNYYDGTKNIDEKTFKNTLSSAGDALKKLSQQDAAVRRLLGITDSESVESFISNMLLTLYHQH
;
A
#
# COMPACT_ATOMS: atom_id res chain seq x y z
N MET A 1 47.46 -25.11 -112.04
CA MET A 1 46.22 -25.84 -111.73
C MET A 1 46.36 -26.32 -110.30
N ASN A 2 46.03 -25.55 -109.26
CA ASN A 2 44.83 -24.74 -108.99
C ASN A 2 43.62 -25.61 -108.63
N SER A 3 43.53 -25.94 -107.34
CA SER A 3 42.28 -26.27 -106.66
C SER A 3 42.37 -25.69 -105.25
N SER A 4 41.87 -24.47 -105.06
CA SER A 4 41.65 -23.92 -103.72
C SER A 4 40.54 -24.73 -103.05
N PHE A 5 40.72 -25.09 -101.78
CA PHE A 5 39.64 -25.54 -100.92
C PHE A 5 39.65 -24.64 -99.68
N ASP A 6 38.55 -23.92 -99.45
CA ASP A 6 38.50 -22.86 -98.46
C ASP A 6 38.58 -23.40 -97.02
N SER A 7 39.54 -22.87 -96.26
CA SER A 7 39.73 -23.15 -94.84
C SER A 7 38.86 -22.23 -93.96
N SER A 8 37.63 -21.95 -94.39
CA SER A 8 36.70 -21.04 -93.70
C SER A 8 35.86 -21.74 -92.61
N SER A 9 35.68 -23.05 -92.71
CA SER A 9 34.85 -23.84 -91.78
C SER A 9 35.40 -23.96 -90.35
N ASP A 10 36.71 -23.78 -90.14
CA ASP A 10 37.34 -23.94 -88.82
C ASP A 10 37.27 -22.68 -87.95
N GLN A 11 37.03 -21.50 -88.54
CA GLN A 11 37.02 -20.24 -87.77
C GLN A 11 35.75 -20.07 -86.92
N GLU A 12 34.57 -20.48 -87.42
CA GLU A 12 33.32 -20.42 -86.64
C GLU A 12 33.39 -21.35 -85.43
N SER A 13 33.92 -22.57 -85.60
CA SER A 13 34.20 -23.54 -84.53
C SER A 13 35.06 -22.94 -83.41
N VAL A 14 36.15 -22.23 -83.77
CA VAL A 14 37.03 -21.57 -82.80
C VAL A 14 36.35 -20.38 -82.12
N GLU A 15 35.51 -19.61 -82.83
CA GLU A 15 34.71 -18.54 -82.22
C GLU A 15 33.67 -19.07 -81.22
N GLU A 16 32.94 -20.13 -81.56
CA GLU A 16 31.98 -20.75 -80.62
C GLU A 16 32.69 -21.30 -79.38
N LEU A 17 33.83 -21.98 -79.56
CA LEU A 17 34.63 -22.47 -78.44
C LEU A 17 35.15 -21.32 -77.55
N GLN A 18 35.48 -20.16 -78.12
CA GLN A 18 35.80 -18.96 -77.33
C GLN A 18 34.59 -18.37 -76.62
N LYS A 19 33.42 -18.30 -77.27
CA LYS A 19 32.16 -17.82 -76.67
C LYS A 19 31.79 -18.70 -75.47
N VAL A 20 31.84 -20.02 -75.62
CA VAL A 20 31.61 -21.00 -74.54
C VAL A 20 32.62 -20.84 -73.40
N LYS A 21 33.91 -20.64 -73.68
CA LYS A 21 34.91 -20.37 -72.63
C LYS A 21 34.60 -19.10 -71.83
N ARG A 22 34.32 -17.97 -72.50
CA ARG A 22 33.98 -16.70 -71.82
C ARG A 22 32.72 -16.83 -70.97
N VAL A 23 31.69 -17.52 -71.47
CA VAL A 23 30.46 -17.80 -70.69
C VAL A 23 30.74 -18.68 -69.48
N ASN A 24 31.61 -19.70 -69.62
CA ASN A 24 31.98 -20.57 -68.50
C ASN A 24 32.85 -19.85 -67.45
N GLU A 25 33.72 -18.93 -67.86
CA GLU A 25 34.48 -18.04 -66.98
C GLU A 25 33.55 -17.04 -66.24
N GLN A 26 32.55 -16.49 -66.93
CA GLN A 26 31.52 -15.63 -66.32
C GLN A 26 30.65 -16.41 -65.31
N LEU A 27 30.21 -17.62 -65.66
CA LEU A 27 29.46 -18.51 -64.75
C LEU A 27 30.31 -18.93 -63.55
N LYS A 28 31.61 -19.17 -63.73
CA LYS A 28 32.52 -19.42 -62.61
C LYS A 28 32.61 -18.20 -61.69
N HIS A 29 32.85 -17.01 -62.24
CA HIS A 29 32.93 -15.79 -61.42
C HIS A 29 31.61 -15.47 -60.71
N ALA A 30 30.46 -15.75 -61.34
CA ALA A 30 29.15 -15.63 -60.70
C ALA A 30 28.98 -16.63 -59.54
N ASN A 31 29.40 -17.89 -59.72
CA ASN A 31 29.40 -18.88 -58.65
C ASN A 31 30.35 -18.49 -57.50
N ASP A 32 31.56 -18.02 -57.82
CA ASP A 32 32.55 -17.58 -56.82
C ASP A 32 32.00 -16.39 -56.01
N ASN A 33 31.30 -15.45 -56.64
CA ASN A 33 30.60 -14.35 -55.96
C ASN A 33 29.45 -14.85 -55.06
N LEU A 34 28.60 -15.76 -55.55
CA LEU A 34 27.50 -16.36 -54.77
C LEU A 34 28.03 -17.17 -53.57
N TYR A 35 29.20 -17.81 -53.70
CA TYR A 35 29.87 -18.47 -52.57
C TYR A 35 30.38 -17.48 -51.52
N GLN A 36 30.84 -16.29 -51.92
CA GLN A 36 31.21 -15.22 -50.97
C GLN A 36 29.97 -14.67 -50.27
N GLU A 37 28.92 -14.31 -51.00
CA GLU A 37 27.64 -13.82 -50.45
C GLU A 37 27.02 -14.81 -49.45
N LEU A 38 26.96 -16.10 -49.83
CA LEU A 38 26.46 -17.17 -48.97
C LEU A 38 27.37 -17.44 -47.75
N THR A 39 28.66 -17.07 -47.82
CA THR A 39 29.57 -17.12 -46.66
C THR A 39 29.34 -15.93 -45.73
N THR A 40 29.12 -14.73 -46.27
CA THR A 40 28.76 -13.53 -45.50
C THR A 40 27.44 -13.71 -44.76
N LEU A 41 26.38 -14.16 -45.45
CA LEU A 41 25.07 -14.46 -44.85
C LEU A 41 25.15 -15.51 -43.73
N ARG A 42 26.07 -16.47 -43.82
CA ARG A 42 26.33 -17.45 -42.75
C ARG A 42 27.05 -16.84 -41.54
N ALA A 43 27.94 -15.88 -41.76
CA ALA A 43 28.60 -15.14 -40.68
C ALA A 43 27.60 -14.19 -39.96
N GLU A 44 26.77 -13.50 -40.73
CA GLU A 44 25.68 -12.65 -40.23
C GLU A 44 24.67 -13.47 -39.42
N TYR A 45 24.15 -14.58 -39.96
CA TYR A 45 23.24 -15.46 -39.23
C TYR A 45 23.85 -16.04 -37.93
N LYS A 46 25.17 -16.28 -37.92
CA LYS A 46 25.87 -16.70 -36.69
C LYS A 46 25.91 -15.57 -35.66
N CYS A 47 26.22 -14.34 -36.09
CA CYS A 47 26.19 -13.15 -35.24
C CYS A 47 24.78 -12.90 -34.67
N GLU A 48 23.75 -12.97 -35.51
CA GLU A 48 22.34 -12.90 -35.13
C GLU A 48 21.98 -13.94 -34.07
N SER A 49 22.45 -15.19 -34.24
CA SER A 49 22.24 -16.28 -33.27
C SER A 49 22.97 -16.07 -31.93
N GLU A 50 24.13 -15.45 -31.93
CA GLU A 50 24.87 -15.08 -30.71
C GLU A 50 24.23 -13.87 -30.01
N ASN A 51 23.75 -12.88 -30.78
CA ASN A 51 22.94 -11.76 -30.27
C ASN A 51 21.62 -12.24 -29.63
N LEU A 52 20.93 -13.21 -30.23
CA LEU A 52 19.71 -13.81 -29.68
C LEU A 52 19.95 -14.55 -28.35
N LYS A 53 21.11 -15.21 -28.18
CA LYS A 53 21.52 -15.82 -26.90
C LYS A 53 21.82 -14.76 -25.85
N ASN A 54 22.52 -13.69 -26.24
CA ASN A 54 22.83 -12.56 -25.34
C ASN A 54 21.54 -11.85 -24.91
N LEU A 55 20.60 -11.61 -25.82
CA LEU A 55 19.29 -11.03 -25.54
C LEU A 55 18.50 -11.88 -24.54
N LYS A 56 18.49 -13.20 -24.72
CA LYS A 56 17.85 -14.13 -23.77
C LYS A 56 18.53 -14.11 -22.39
N SER A 57 19.87 -14.11 -22.34
CA SER A 57 20.59 -14.00 -21.07
C SER A 57 20.29 -12.68 -20.34
N ILE A 58 20.11 -11.58 -21.07
CA ILE A 58 19.69 -10.28 -20.53
C ILE A 58 18.23 -10.32 -20.05
N GLN A 59 17.34 -11.03 -20.75
CA GLN A 59 15.95 -11.23 -20.33
C GLN A 59 15.87 -12.06 -19.03
N ASP A 60 16.62 -13.16 -18.94
CA ASP A 60 16.66 -14.04 -17.76
C ASP A 60 17.19 -13.29 -16.51
N GLU A 61 18.27 -12.50 -16.64
CA GLU A 61 18.78 -11.70 -15.53
C GLU A 61 17.86 -10.51 -15.18
N ASN A 62 17.19 -9.88 -16.15
CA ASN A 62 16.16 -8.86 -15.86
C ASN A 62 14.98 -9.45 -15.07
N GLN A 63 14.52 -10.66 -15.40
CA GLN A 63 13.47 -11.35 -14.68
C GLN A 63 13.90 -11.68 -13.24
N ARG A 64 15.16 -12.12 -13.05
CA ARG A 64 15.78 -12.34 -11.73
C ARG A 64 15.91 -11.06 -10.90
N LEU A 65 16.30 -9.94 -11.52
CA LEU A 65 16.34 -8.63 -10.87
C LEU A 65 14.94 -8.14 -10.48
N LEU A 66 13.91 -8.46 -11.27
CA LEU A 66 12.52 -8.15 -10.95
C LEU A 66 12.02 -8.97 -9.75
N GLU A 67 12.41 -10.24 -9.61
CA GLU A 67 12.17 -11.02 -8.39
C GLU A 67 12.89 -10.47 -7.16
N ILE A 68 14.15 -10.04 -7.31
CA ILE A 68 14.92 -9.44 -6.21
C ILE A 68 14.25 -8.14 -5.75
N ASN A 69 13.79 -7.30 -6.69
CA ASN A 69 13.01 -6.10 -6.36
C ASN A 69 11.68 -6.42 -5.67
N LYS A 70 10.96 -7.48 -6.07
CA LYS A 70 9.76 -7.94 -5.34
C LYS A 70 10.09 -8.33 -3.90
N LYS A 71 11.15 -9.12 -3.68
CA LYS A 71 11.59 -9.52 -2.33
C LYS A 71 11.97 -8.31 -1.46
N LEU A 72 12.74 -7.37 -2.01
CA LEU A 72 13.12 -6.13 -1.31
C LEU A 72 11.92 -5.19 -1.03
N MET A 73 10.89 -5.18 -1.88
CA MET A 73 9.65 -4.44 -1.62
C MET A 73 8.84 -5.08 -0.49
N ASN A 74 8.74 -6.42 -0.46
CA ASN A 74 8.10 -7.13 0.66
C ASN A 74 8.87 -6.92 1.98
N GLU A 75 10.20 -7.05 1.99
CA GLU A 75 11.03 -6.77 3.18
C GLU A 75 10.88 -5.32 3.66
N LYS A 76 10.77 -4.36 2.73
CA LYS A 76 10.48 -2.95 3.03
C LYS A 76 9.08 -2.76 3.61
N GLU A 77 8.08 -3.50 3.14
CA GLU A 77 6.69 -3.40 3.60
C GLU A 77 6.51 -4.03 4.98
N GLU A 78 7.15 -5.18 5.25
CA GLU A 78 7.26 -5.77 6.60
C GLU A 78 7.96 -4.81 7.58
N LEU A 79 9.05 -4.16 7.16
CA LEU A 79 9.74 -3.14 7.98
C LEU A 79 8.88 -1.89 8.19
N ALA A 80 8.11 -1.46 7.19
CA ALA A 80 7.22 -0.31 7.30
C ALA A 80 6.03 -0.58 8.23
N GLN A 81 5.42 -1.76 8.14
CA GLN A 81 4.39 -2.21 9.08
C GLN A 81 4.96 -2.23 10.50
N LYS A 82 6.14 -2.82 10.70
CA LYS A 82 6.78 -2.88 12.01
C LYS A 82 7.12 -1.50 12.60
N ILE A 83 7.52 -0.54 11.77
CA ILE A 83 7.74 0.84 12.20
C ILE A 83 6.42 1.53 12.60
N GLU A 84 5.29 1.21 11.94
CA GLU A 84 3.98 1.73 12.35
C GLU A 84 3.47 1.04 13.64
N GLU A 85 3.77 -0.26 13.85
CA GLU A 85 3.52 -0.97 15.12
C GLU A 85 4.35 -0.38 16.28
N ASP A 86 5.66 -0.21 16.09
CA ASP A 86 6.55 0.46 17.06
C ASP A 86 6.09 1.92 17.33
N ARG A 87 5.60 2.62 16.30
CA ARG A 87 5.03 3.98 16.43
C ARG A 87 3.75 3.98 17.26
N GLN A 88 2.81 3.08 17.00
CA GLN A 88 1.57 2.99 17.78
C GLN A 88 1.87 2.74 19.25
N ILE A 89 2.84 1.87 19.56
CA ILE A 89 3.32 1.62 20.93
C ILE A 89 3.91 2.89 21.56
N ILE A 90 4.67 3.69 20.81
CA ILE A 90 5.19 4.98 21.28
C ILE A 90 4.06 5.99 21.53
N GLU A 91 3.06 6.06 20.66
CA GLU A 91 1.92 6.98 20.77
C GLU A 91 1.02 6.59 21.97
N ASP A 92 0.74 5.30 22.16
CA ASP A 92 0.04 4.77 23.34
C ASP A 92 0.81 5.05 24.65
N LEU A 93 2.14 4.88 24.65
CA LEU A 93 3.00 5.23 25.79
C LEU A 93 3.03 6.73 26.07
N GLN A 94 3.04 7.58 25.04
CA GLN A 94 2.95 9.03 25.19
C GLN A 94 1.60 9.46 25.75
N ASN A 95 0.50 8.87 25.28
CA ASN A 95 -0.84 9.12 25.80
C ASN A 95 -0.97 8.66 27.26
N THR A 96 -0.39 7.51 27.63
CA THR A 96 -0.35 7.05 29.03
C THR A 96 0.44 8.04 29.91
N ASN A 97 1.66 8.41 29.51
CA ASN A 97 2.53 9.36 30.21
C ASN A 97 1.90 10.77 30.33
N ASN A 98 1.13 11.20 29.32
CA ASN A 98 0.39 12.47 29.38
C ASN A 98 -0.80 12.41 30.34
N ASN A 99 -1.53 11.30 30.41
CA ASN A 99 -2.58 11.09 31.42
C ASN A 99 -1.96 11.04 32.83
N ASP A 100 -0.89 10.26 33.02
CA ASP A 100 -0.16 10.18 34.29
C ASP A 100 0.33 11.57 34.74
N LYS A 101 0.79 12.42 33.81
CA LYS A 101 1.15 13.83 34.09
C LYS A 101 -0.05 14.70 34.42
N GLN A 102 -1.20 14.48 33.79
CA GLN A 102 -2.40 15.29 34.02
C GLN A 102 -3.01 15.01 35.40
N ASP A 103 -3.02 13.75 35.84
CA ASP A 103 -3.41 13.36 37.20
C ASP A 103 -2.43 13.90 38.26
N ASN A 104 -1.11 13.87 37.97
CA ASN A 104 -0.10 14.53 38.79
C ASN A 104 -0.24 16.08 38.81
N PHE A 105 -0.71 16.71 37.73
CA PHE A 105 -0.91 18.16 37.70
C PHE A 105 -2.08 18.60 38.59
N GLN A 106 -3.21 17.87 38.53
CA GLN A 106 -4.38 18.15 39.39
C GLN A 106 -4.06 17.98 40.88
N THR A 107 -3.26 16.98 41.25
CA THR A 107 -2.80 16.78 42.63
C THR A 107 -1.80 17.85 43.07
N ASN A 108 -0.96 18.37 42.16
CA ASN A 108 0.02 19.41 42.49
C ASN A 108 -0.61 20.82 42.58
N GLU A 109 -1.60 21.16 41.75
CA GLU A 109 -2.39 22.41 41.92
C GLU A 109 -3.06 22.45 43.31
N GLN A 110 -3.60 21.33 43.78
CA GLN A 110 -4.22 21.25 45.10
C GLN A 110 -3.21 21.41 46.24
N HIS A 111 -1.95 20.96 46.08
CA HIS A 111 -0.88 21.25 47.04
C HIS A 111 -0.31 22.67 46.94
N GLN A 112 -0.33 23.31 45.77
CA GLN A 112 0.07 24.72 45.65
C GLN A 112 -0.93 25.66 46.35
N SER A 113 -2.24 25.37 46.26
CA SER A 113 -3.28 26.05 47.04
C SER A 113 -2.96 26.07 48.55
N ASP A 114 -2.61 24.90 49.11
CA ASP A 114 -2.34 24.78 50.54
C ASP A 114 -1.00 25.45 50.96
N LYS A 115 0.03 25.42 50.10
CA LYS A 115 1.29 26.15 50.34
C LYS A 115 1.10 27.67 50.29
N GLN A 116 0.30 28.20 49.36
CA GLN A 116 -0.03 29.63 49.27
C GLN A 116 -0.66 30.14 50.58
N HIS A 117 -1.56 29.35 51.16
CA HIS A 117 -2.22 29.67 52.43
C HIS A 117 -1.31 29.58 53.68
N GLN A 118 -0.10 29.00 53.55
CA GLN A 118 0.93 29.03 54.58
C GLN A 118 1.89 30.21 54.41
N SER A 119 2.33 30.54 53.19
CA SER A 119 3.24 31.68 52.95
C SER A 119 2.64 33.02 53.37
N ASP A 120 1.33 33.21 53.15
CA ASP A 120 0.63 34.45 53.54
C ASP A 120 0.57 34.68 55.06
N LYS A 121 0.69 33.62 55.87
CA LYS A 121 0.83 33.74 57.34
C LYS A 121 2.24 34.12 57.78
N GLN A 122 3.25 33.78 56.99
CA GLN A 122 4.65 34.04 57.33
C GLN A 122 5.12 35.41 56.84
N HIS A 123 4.61 35.91 55.70
CA HIS A 123 4.90 37.27 55.23
C HIS A 123 4.27 38.42 56.06
N GLN A 124 3.59 38.12 57.18
CA GLN A 124 3.16 39.11 58.16
C GLN A 124 4.10 39.29 59.37
N SER A 125 5.02 38.35 59.66
CA SER A 125 6.00 38.54 60.75
C SER A 125 7.18 39.42 60.34
N ASP A 126 7.67 39.25 59.11
CA ASP A 126 9.04 39.68 58.77
C ASP A 126 9.13 41.15 58.29
N LYS A 127 7.99 41.84 58.15
CA LYS A 127 7.90 43.20 57.59
C LYS A 127 8.24 44.34 58.54
N GLN A 128 8.78 44.06 59.73
CA GLN A 128 9.12 45.08 60.74
C GLN A 128 10.63 45.25 61.00
N HIS A 129 11.51 44.48 60.34
CA HIS A 129 12.97 44.57 60.49
C HIS A 129 13.74 44.46 59.16
N GLN A 130 13.74 45.54 58.36
CA GLN A 130 14.89 45.99 57.55
C GLN A 130 14.55 47.27 56.76
N SER A 131 14.95 48.43 57.26
CA SER A 131 14.84 49.71 56.55
C SER A 131 15.95 50.67 56.98
N ASP A 132 17.20 50.27 56.81
CA ASP A 132 18.36 51.10 57.16
C ASP A 132 19.62 50.73 56.34
N LYS A 133 20.48 51.73 56.11
CA LYS A 133 21.82 51.71 55.48
C LYS A 133 21.94 51.62 53.94
N GLN A 134 22.27 52.81 53.42
CA GLN A 134 22.58 53.26 52.07
C GLN A 134 23.87 52.72 51.41
N HIS A 135 23.92 52.86 50.07
CA HIS A 135 25.01 53.30 49.16
C HIS A 135 26.51 53.17 49.53
N GLN A 136 27.29 52.67 48.54
CA GLN A 136 28.48 53.29 47.86
C GLN A 136 29.12 52.22 46.92
N SER A 137 29.87 52.49 45.83
CA SER A 137 30.10 53.67 44.97
C SER A 137 30.92 53.28 43.71
N ASP A 138 30.75 53.96 42.56
CA ASP A 138 31.54 53.76 41.32
C ASP A 138 32.99 54.33 41.39
N LYS A 139 33.94 53.76 40.61
CA LYS A 139 34.64 54.44 39.45
C LYS A 139 35.98 53.83 38.93
N GLN A 140 36.29 54.24 37.70
CA GLN A 140 37.61 54.63 37.11
C GLN A 140 38.42 53.69 36.17
N ILE A 141 39.15 54.37 35.28
CA ILE A 141 40.06 53.92 34.18
C ILE A 141 41.32 54.82 34.26
N PRO A 142 42.52 54.43 33.76
CA PRO A 142 43.11 55.18 32.62
C PRO A 142 44.18 54.50 31.71
N GLN A 143 44.07 54.74 30.39
CA GLN A 143 45.09 55.21 29.39
C GLN A 143 46.48 54.55 29.13
N THR A 144 47.08 54.96 27.99
CA THR A 144 48.24 54.46 27.18
C THR A 144 49.52 55.35 27.33
N PRO A 145 50.76 55.04 26.80
CA PRO A 145 51.14 55.26 25.36
C PRO A 145 52.37 54.51 24.72
N ASP A 146 52.49 54.61 23.38
CA ASP A 146 53.65 54.72 22.43
C ASP A 146 54.95 53.84 22.40
N GLY A 147 55.46 53.57 21.17
CA GLY A 147 56.81 53.03 20.86
C GLY A 147 57.02 52.55 19.39
N ALA A 148 58.23 52.65 18.80
CA ALA A 148 58.48 52.65 17.33
C ALA A 148 59.85 52.03 16.91
N THR A 149 60.21 51.61 15.67
CA THR A 149 59.55 51.31 14.35
C THR A 149 60.60 50.69 13.36
N SER A 150 60.24 49.77 12.44
CA SER A 150 61.07 49.40 11.25
C SER A 150 60.31 48.65 10.12
N GLU A 151 60.91 48.51 8.93
CA GLU A 151 60.24 48.30 7.62
C GLU A 151 60.07 46.85 7.07
N SER A 152 59.07 46.72 6.18
CA SER A 152 58.95 45.76 5.05
C SER A 152 58.96 44.23 5.26
N VAL A 153 57.83 43.59 4.91
CA VAL A 153 57.63 42.72 3.71
C VAL A 153 56.11 42.56 3.51
N SER A 154 55.63 42.56 2.25
CA SER A 154 54.19 42.54 1.95
C SER A 154 53.61 41.11 1.90
N ALA A 155 52.82 40.73 2.91
CA ALA A 155 52.00 39.52 2.92
C ALA A 155 50.53 39.85 3.27
N SER A 156 49.56 39.15 2.66
CA SER A 156 48.13 39.51 2.72
C SER A 156 47.48 39.22 4.09
N PRO A 157 46.94 40.20 4.83
CA PRO A 157 46.39 39.97 6.17
C PRO A 157 45.07 39.18 6.23
N ASN A 158 44.43 38.90 5.09
CA ASN A 158 43.04 38.43 5.04
C ASN A 158 42.85 36.94 5.36
N THR A 159 43.85 36.08 5.14
CA THR A 159 43.79 34.65 5.51
C THR A 159 43.86 34.47 7.02
N MET A 160 44.80 35.15 7.70
CA MET A 160 44.98 34.99 9.14
C MET A 160 43.78 35.52 9.95
N LYS A 161 43.15 36.62 9.51
CA LYS A 161 41.88 37.08 10.10
C LYS A 161 40.74 36.07 9.95
N ARG A 162 40.64 35.35 8.82
CA ARG A 162 39.63 34.29 8.64
C ARG A 162 39.85 33.11 9.59
N HIS A 163 41.09 32.63 9.72
CA HIS A 163 41.38 31.53 10.66
C HIS A 163 41.13 31.92 12.12
N LEU A 164 41.45 33.16 12.52
CA LEU A 164 41.17 33.66 13.86
C LEU A 164 39.66 33.80 14.13
N HIS A 165 38.88 34.26 13.15
CA HIS A 165 37.43 34.40 13.29
C HIS A 165 36.73 33.04 13.40
N ASN A 166 37.11 32.05 12.58
CA ASN A 166 36.57 30.70 12.66
C ASN A 166 36.88 30.05 14.02
N ALA A 167 38.10 30.22 14.54
CA ALA A 167 38.49 29.71 15.86
C ALA A 167 37.70 30.36 17.02
N LEU A 168 37.31 31.64 16.88
CA LEU A 168 36.43 32.32 17.83
C LEU A 168 35.00 31.76 17.80
N ASP A 169 34.44 31.54 16.61
CA ASP A 169 33.11 30.95 16.44
C ASP A 169 33.03 29.51 16.98
N ASP A 170 34.05 28.70 16.75
CA ASP A 170 34.10 27.31 17.24
C ASP A 170 34.32 27.24 18.76
N ASN A 171 35.15 28.13 19.33
CA ASN A 171 35.26 28.28 20.78
C ASN A 171 33.94 28.75 21.43
N LYS A 172 33.19 29.64 20.76
CA LYS A 172 31.89 30.09 21.27
C LYS A 172 30.89 28.93 21.33
N LYS A 173 30.77 28.13 20.26
CA LYS A 173 29.92 26.92 20.25
C LYS A 173 30.33 25.95 21.35
N LEU A 174 31.62 25.87 21.69
CA LEU A 174 32.10 25.02 22.78
C LEU A 174 31.62 25.52 24.16
N ALA A 175 31.61 26.84 24.38
CA ALA A 175 31.05 27.45 25.59
C ALA A 175 29.53 27.25 25.67
N ASP A 176 28.79 27.55 24.58
CA ASP A 176 27.33 27.39 24.53
C ASP A 176 26.91 25.93 24.87
N ASN A 177 27.68 24.92 24.43
CA ASN A 177 27.46 23.50 24.78
C ASN A 177 27.80 23.15 26.24
N ILE A 178 28.75 23.84 26.87
CA ILE A 178 29.12 23.63 28.28
C ILE A 178 28.00 24.18 29.18
N ASP A 179 27.49 25.36 28.87
CA ASP A 179 26.39 25.98 29.62
C ASP A 179 25.10 25.13 29.52
N GLU A 180 24.77 24.57 28.35
CA GLU A 180 23.62 23.66 28.21
C GLU A 180 23.81 22.35 29.00
N LEU A 181 25.01 21.76 29.00
CA LEU A 181 25.32 20.57 29.81
C LEU A 181 25.27 20.85 31.31
N GLN A 182 25.70 22.03 31.75
CA GLN A 182 25.63 22.43 33.16
C GLN A 182 24.18 22.66 33.60
N TYR A 183 23.36 23.32 32.78
CA TYR A 183 21.92 23.47 33.03
C TYR A 183 21.20 22.11 33.14
N GLN A 184 21.52 21.15 32.26
CA GLN A 184 20.96 19.80 32.34
C GLN A 184 21.41 19.04 33.61
N TYR A 185 22.61 19.31 34.12
CA TYR A 185 23.09 18.73 35.38
C TYR A 185 22.38 19.33 36.60
N GLU A 186 22.26 20.66 36.66
CA GLU A 186 21.54 21.37 37.73
C GLU A 186 20.07 20.91 37.80
N MET A 187 19.38 20.79 36.65
CA MET A 187 18.00 20.30 36.62
C MET A 187 17.84 18.83 37.07
N GLN A 188 18.88 18.00 36.91
CA GLN A 188 18.90 16.64 37.47
C GLN A 188 19.13 16.65 38.99
N VAL A 189 19.99 17.53 39.51
CA VAL A 189 20.20 17.70 40.95
C VAL A 189 18.90 18.13 41.63
N ASP A 190 18.18 19.11 41.10
CA ASP A 190 16.88 19.54 41.64
C ASP A 190 15.83 18.44 41.58
N THR A 191 15.75 17.69 40.47
CA THR A 191 14.86 16.53 40.35
C THR A 191 15.17 15.47 41.42
N ASN A 192 16.45 15.21 41.67
CA ASN A 192 16.90 14.25 42.69
C ASN A 192 16.57 14.75 44.10
N ASN A 193 16.72 16.05 44.38
CA ASN A 193 16.38 16.66 45.66
C ASN A 193 14.87 16.55 45.95
N VAL A 194 14.01 16.81 44.97
CA VAL A 194 12.54 16.66 45.11
C VAL A 194 12.14 15.20 45.37
N VAL A 195 12.80 14.24 44.71
CA VAL A 195 12.60 12.80 44.97
C VAL A 195 13.03 12.45 46.41
N LEU A 196 14.17 12.97 46.86
CA LEU A 196 14.67 12.74 48.21
C LEU A 196 13.75 13.34 49.27
N GLU A 197 13.28 14.59 49.09
CA GLU A 197 12.34 15.22 50.02
C GLU A 197 11.02 14.45 50.12
N ALA A 198 10.42 14.09 48.99
CA ALA A 198 9.16 13.35 48.94
C ALA A 198 9.25 11.96 49.61
N PHE A 199 10.33 11.22 49.37
CA PHE A 199 10.53 9.93 50.05
C PHE A 199 10.98 10.08 51.51
N SER A 200 11.67 11.16 51.87
CA SER A 200 12.02 11.45 53.28
C SER A 200 10.77 11.72 54.10
N GLN A 201 9.80 12.47 53.54
CA GLN A 201 8.48 12.67 54.13
C GLN A 201 7.68 11.35 54.22
N TYR A 202 7.73 10.50 53.19
CA TYR A 202 6.98 9.23 53.17
C TYR A 202 7.51 8.20 54.18
N PHE A 203 8.84 8.05 54.30
CA PHE A 203 9.46 7.12 55.25
C PHE A 203 9.77 7.73 56.62
N ASN A 204 9.60 9.05 56.77
CA ASN A 204 9.93 9.85 57.95
C ASN A 204 11.42 9.72 58.39
N ILE A 205 12.31 9.69 57.39
CA ILE A 205 13.78 9.51 57.51
C ILE A 205 14.43 10.37 56.42
N ASP A 206 15.31 11.29 56.80
CA ASP A 206 16.02 12.12 55.82
C ASP A 206 17.06 11.31 55.03
N PHE A 207 16.96 11.34 53.70
CA PHE A 207 17.94 10.74 52.78
C PHE A 207 18.79 11.84 52.13
N GLN A 208 20.12 11.79 52.26
CA GLN A 208 21.02 12.79 51.65
C GLN A 208 21.38 12.44 50.21
N THR A 209 21.23 11.18 49.80
CA THR A 209 21.48 10.72 48.43
C THR A 209 20.48 9.67 47.96
N ILE A 210 20.26 9.58 46.63
CA ILE A 210 19.38 8.55 46.05
C ILE A 210 19.87 7.13 46.34
N ASP A 211 21.19 6.93 46.47
CA ASP A 211 21.73 5.62 46.85
C ASP A 211 21.37 5.24 48.30
N GLU A 212 21.23 6.18 49.24
CA GLU A 212 20.73 5.88 50.59
C GLU A 212 19.25 5.48 50.57
N LEU A 213 18.42 6.21 49.82
CA LEU A 213 17.00 5.88 49.60
C LEU A 213 16.84 4.49 48.98
N LEU A 214 17.58 4.18 47.91
CA LEU A 214 17.55 2.87 47.26
C LEU A 214 18.04 1.75 48.19
N ASN A 215 19.09 1.99 48.98
CA ASN A 215 19.56 1.03 49.99
C ASN A 215 18.59 0.86 51.17
N TYR A 216 17.78 1.86 51.50
CA TYR A 216 16.74 1.76 52.52
C TYR A 216 15.55 0.93 52.02
N VAL A 217 15.02 1.24 50.84
CA VAL A 217 13.94 0.49 50.19
C VAL A 217 14.35 -0.99 50.00
N ALA A 218 15.58 -1.25 49.56
CA ALA A 218 16.11 -2.61 49.41
C ALA A 218 16.29 -3.40 50.72
N LYS A 219 16.16 -2.76 51.89
CA LYS A 219 16.23 -3.42 53.22
C LYS A 219 14.86 -3.67 53.85
N GLN A 220 13.82 -2.92 53.49
CA GLN A 220 12.49 -3.07 54.08
C GLN A 220 11.76 -4.39 53.74
N ASP A 221 12.21 -5.12 52.71
CA ASP A 221 11.64 -6.39 52.20
C ASP A 221 11.62 -7.58 53.21
N SER A 222 11.87 -7.33 54.50
CA SER A 222 12.13 -8.35 55.53
C SER A 222 11.28 -8.28 56.82
N PHE A 223 10.44 -7.26 57.02
CA PHE A 223 9.74 -7.06 58.31
C PHE A 223 8.22 -7.35 58.34
N SER A 224 7.86 -8.31 59.20
CA SER A 224 6.55 -8.55 59.86
C SER A 224 5.25 -8.39 59.05
N ALA A 225 4.66 -9.52 58.65
CA ALA A 225 3.26 -9.58 58.24
C ALA A 225 2.29 -9.73 59.44
N ALA A 226 1.62 -8.65 59.84
CA ALA A 226 0.48 -8.68 60.76
C ALA A 226 -0.50 -7.52 60.46
N SER A 227 -1.79 -7.72 60.74
CA SER A 227 -2.87 -6.72 60.63
C SER A 227 -2.98 -5.94 59.31
N HIS A 228 -3.64 -6.54 58.31
CA HIS A 228 -4.95 -6.10 57.82
C HIS A 228 -5.45 -7.09 56.75
N GLN A 229 -6.74 -7.46 56.81
CA GLN A 229 -7.28 -8.58 56.05
C GLN A 229 -8.14 -8.16 54.83
N SER A 230 -8.35 -6.86 54.65
CA SER A 230 -9.02 -6.26 53.47
C SER A 230 -8.08 -6.20 52.26
N ASP A 231 -6.90 -5.61 52.44
CA ASP A 231 -6.03 -5.20 51.34
C ASP A 231 -5.26 -6.37 50.71
N LYS A 232 -5.30 -7.54 51.36
CA LYS A 232 -4.57 -8.74 50.95
C LYS A 232 -4.97 -9.24 49.56
N GLU A 233 -6.20 -8.97 49.10
CA GLU A 233 -6.66 -9.30 47.75
C GLU A 233 -6.18 -8.28 46.70
N SER A 234 -6.19 -6.98 47.04
CA SER A 234 -5.64 -5.90 46.20
C SER A 234 -4.12 -6.04 46.04
N ILE A 235 -3.40 -6.31 47.14
CA ILE A 235 -1.96 -6.58 47.14
C ILE A 235 -1.65 -7.86 46.35
N LYS A 236 -2.49 -8.90 46.40
CA LYS A 236 -2.33 -10.12 45.59
C LYS A 236 -2.54 -9.85 44.10
N LYS A 237 -3.49 -8.99 43.72
CA LYS A 237 -3.65 -8.50 42.33
C LYS A 237 -2.44 -7.68 41.88
N LEU A 238 -1.97 -6.75 42.71
CA LEU A 238 -0.76 -5.95 42.46
C LEU A 238 0.49 -6.82 42.31
N LEU A 239 0.70 -7.84 43.16
CA LEU A 239 1.81 -8.80 43.04
C LEU A 239 1.74 -9.62 41.74
N VAL A 240 0.54 -10.00 41.28
CA VAL A 240 0.38 -10.66 39.97
C VAL A 240 0.70 -9.70 38.81
N SER A 241 0.28 -8.43 38.89
CA SER A 241 0.65 -7.40 37.91
C SER A 241 2.16 -7.12 37.92
N ASN A 242 2.79 -6.93 39.09
CA ASN A 242 4.23 -6.70 39.21
C ASN A 242 5.05 -7.91 38.74
N LYS A 243 4.57 -9.14 38.97
CA LYS A 243 5.20 -10.35 38.42
C LYS A 243 5.13 -10.37 36.89
N LYS A 244 3.96 -10.04 36.30
CA LYS A 244 3.81 -9.87 34.83
C LYS A 244 4.67 -8.73 34.28
N LEU A 245 4.81 -7.62 35.01
CA LEU A 245 5.63 -6.47 34.62
C LEU A 245 7.13 -6.81 34.67
N SER A 246 7.59 -7.51 35.71
CA SER A 246 8.95 -8.05 35.82
C SER A 246 9.27 -9.06 34.71
N GLU A 247 8.28 -9.85 34.30
CA GLU A 247 8.40 -10.83 33.20
C GLU A 247 8.42 -10.15 31.82
N LYS A 248 7.60 -9.11 31.60
CA LYS A 248 7.72 -8.19 30.45
C LYS A 248 9.10 -7.55 30.40
N MET A 249 9.56 -6.91 31.47
CA MET A 249 10.89 -6.29 31.61
C MET A 249 12.04 -7.27 31.32
N LYS A 250 11.93 -8.54 31.75
CA LYS A 250 12.91 -9.59 31.43
C LYS A 250 12.91 -9.97 29.95
N ASN A 251 11.74 -10.04 29.31
CA ASN A 251 11.63 -10.35 27.88
C ASN A 251 12.03 -9.16 27.00
N GLU A 252 11.74 -7.93 27.42
CA GLU A 252 12.21 -6.70 26.78
C GLU A 252 13.74 -6.57 26.89
N LYS A 253 14.32 -6.82 28.08
CA LYS A 253 15.78 -6.87 28.26
C LYS A 253 16.45 -7.96 27.42
N ARG A 254 15.79 -9.11 27.20
CA ARG A 254 16.23 -10.13 26.24
C ARG A 254 16.16 -9.64 24.79
N SER A 255 15.05 -8.99 24.40
CA SER A 255 14.88 -8.40 23.06
C SER A 255 15.92 -7.32 22.77
N LYS A 256 16.11 -6.37 23.69
CA LYS A 256 17.14 -5.31 23.65
C LYS A 256 18.55 -5.90 23.53
N ASN A 257 18.88 -6.93 24.30
CA ASN A 257 20.16 -7.63 24.18
C ASN A 257 20.32 -8.36 22.83
N SER A 258 19.24 -8.90 22.27
CA SER A 258 19.25 -9.51 20.93
C SER A 258 19.47 -8.47 19.84
N LEU A 259 18.74 -7.36 19.86
CA LEU A 259 18.90 -6.23 18.94
C LEU A 259 20.28 -5.58 19.07
N GLN A 260 20.82 -5.44 20.28
CA GLN A 260 22.18 -4.92 20.50
C GLN A 260 23.26 -5.88 19.98
N SER A 261 23.03 -7.20 20.08
CA SER A 261 23.86 -8.23 19.45
C SER A 261 23.78 -8.16 17.92
N GLU A 262 22.57 -7.98 17.36
CA GLU A 262 22.32 -7.80 15.93
C GLU A 262 23.02 -6.55 15.36
N LEU A 263 22.86 -5.41 16.03
CA LEU A 263 23.51 -4.14 15.71
C LEU A 263 25.04 -4.29 15.77
N HIS A 264 25.57 -5.05 16.74
CA HIS A 264 26.98 -5.40 16.77
C HIS A 264 27.42 -6.32 15.62
N LYS A 265 26.59 -7.25 15.13
CA LYS A 265 26.88 -8.02 13.91
C LYS A 265 26.91 -7.09 12.69
N LEU A 266 25.90 -6.23 12.52
CA LEU A 266 25.77 -5.31 11.40
C LEU A 266 26.92 -4.30 11.35
N LYS A 267 27.28 -3.71 12.50
CA LYS A 267 28.42 -2.79 12.64
C LYS A 267 29.76 -3.50 12.40
N ARG A 268 29.88 -4.80 12.71
CA ARG A 268 31.05 -5.63 12.33
C ARG A 268 31.07 -5.96 10.84
N GLN A 269 29.91 -6.15 10.19
CA GLN A 269 29.82 -6.38 8.74
C GLN A 269 30.19 -5.11 7.95
N MET A 270 29.63 -3.94 8.30
CA MET A 270 30.04 -2.66 7.70
C MET A 270 31.55 -2.42 7.86
N ASN A 271 32.10 -2.60 9.06
CA ASN A 271 33.53 -2.39 9.29
C ASN A 271 34.42 -3.43 8.58
N ALA A 272 33.90 -4.61 8.24
CA ALA A 272 34.63 -5.60 7.44
C ALA A 272 34.61 -5.26 5.95
N GLU A 273 33.46 -4.87 5.41
CA GLU A 273 33.32 -4.50 4.00
C GLU A 273 34.03 -3.16 3.70
N ARG A 274 33.96 -2.18 4.60
CA ARG A 274 34.76 -0.95 4.55
C ARG A 274 36.26 -1.26 4.51
N LYS A 275 36.77 -2.16 5.36
CA LYS A 275 38.20 -2.55 5.34
C LYS A 275 38.63 -3.29 4.07
N LYS A 276 37.70 -3.97 3.40
CA LYS A 276 37.90 -4.63 2.10
C LYS A 276 37.88 -3.64 0.95
N GLN A 277 37.10 -2.56 1.05
CA GLN A 277 37.17 -1.42 0.15
C GLN A 277 38.48 -0.64 0.36
N GLU A 278 38.84 -0.31 1.61
CA GLU A 278 40.10 0.36 1.97
C GLU A 278 41.34 -0.44 1.51
N SER A 279 41.33 -1.78 1.62
CA SER A 279 42.44 -2.58 1.07
C SER A 279 42.47 -2.55 -0.46
N LYS A 280 41.31 -2.68 -1.14
CA LYS A 280 41.25 -2.64 -2.61
C LYS A 280 41.67 -1.28 -3.18
N VAL A 281 41.34 -0.18 -2.51
CA VAL A 281 41.85 1.16 -2.84
C VAL A 281 43.38 1.17 -2.69
N LYS A 282 43.92 0.68 -1.57
CA LYS A 282 45.37 0.64 -1.36
C LYS A 282 46.12 -0.28 -2.33
N ASP A 283 45.51 -1.38 -2.77
CA ASP A 283 46.05 -2.27 -3.78
C ASP A 283 46.11 -1.57 -5.17
N LEU A 284 45.10 -0.76 -5.50
CA LEU A 284 45.08 0.09 -6.71
C LEU A 284 46.09 1.25 -6.61
N GLU A 285 46.22 1.91 -5.45
CA GLU A 285 47.26 2.92 -5.20
C GLU A 285 48.66 2.35 -5.40
N ASN A 286 48.93 1.15 -4.86
CA ASN A 286 50.20 0.44 -5.06
C ASN A 286 50.44 0.10 -6.54
N GLN A 287 49.41 -0.31 -7.29
CA GLN A 287 49.51 -0.53 -8.74
C GLN A 287 49.82 0.76 -9.51
N ILE A 288 49.18 1.88 -9.16
CA ILE A 288 49.45 3.20 -9.76
C ILE A 288 50.89 3.64 -9.46
N VAL A 289 51.39 3.46 -8.24
CA VAL A 289 52.79 3.75 -7.88
C VAL A 289 53.76 2.86 -8.66
N SER A 290 53.48 1.56 -8.76
CA SER A 290 54.27 0.60 -9.55
C SER A 290 54.35 1.00 -11.03
N LEU A 291 53.22 1.37 -11.64
CA LEU A 291 53.15 1.82 -13.02
C LEU A 291 53.89 3.15 -13.24
N LYS A 292 53.73 4.13 -12.34
CA LYS A 292 54.49 5.39 -12.39
C LYS A 292 56.00 5.16 -12.29
N GLN A 293 56.43 4.25 -11.41
CA GLN A 293 57.84 3.90 -11.26
C GLN A 293 58.37 3.15 -12.49
N GLN A 294 57.55 2.30 -13.14
CA GLN A 294 57.90 1.62 -14.39
C GLN A 294 58.02 2.60 -15.57
N ILE A 295 57.14 3.60 -15.66
CA ILE A 295 57.23 4.70 -16.63
C ILE A 295 58.51 5.51 -16.41
N ALA A 296 58.78 5.97 -15.19
CA ALA A 296 60.00 6.71 -14.87
C ALA A 296 61.29 5.93 -15.22
N VAL A 297 61.31 4.61 -15.01
CA VAL A 297 62.44 3.75 -15.42
C VAL A 297 62.55 3.62 -16.95
N GLN A 298 61.43 3.60 -17.68
CA GLN A 298 61.46 3.66 -19.15
C GLN A 298 61.99 5.01 -19.66
N ASP A 299 61.58 6.12 -19.05
CA ASP A 299 62.00 7.46 -19.49
C ASP A 299 63.45 7.77 -19.12
N ILE A 300 63.93 7.36 -17.95
CA ILE A 300 65.38 7.37 -17.63
C ILE A 300 66.16 6.55 -18.66
N LYS A 301 65.64 5.39 -19.09
CA LYS A 301 66.32 4.56 -20.10
C LYS A 301 66.29 5.20 -21.49
N ARG A 302 65.16 5.81 -21.90
CA ARG A 302 65.06 6.60 -23.14
C ARG A 302 66.08 7.72 -23.15
N ASN A 303 66.18 8.48 -22.06
CA ASN A 303 67.13 9.58 -21.93
C ASN A 303 68.58 9.08 -21.96
N GLN A 304 68.92 7.99 -21.26
CA GLN A 304 70.27 7.40 -21.35
C GLN A 304 70.62 6.91 -22.77
N ASP A 305 69.66 6.34 -23.51
CA ASP A 305 69.87 5.93 -24.90
C ASP A 305 69.79 7.11 -25.90
N GLN A 306 69.28 8.28 -25.47
CA GLN A 306 69.35 9.56 -26.17
C GLN A 306 70.73 10.22 -25.95
N ASP A 307 71.16 10.40 -24.69
CA ASP A 307 72.49 10.90 -24.30
C ASP A 307 73.63 10.14 -24.98
N ARG A 308 73.48 8.82 -25.15
CA ARG A 308 74.42 7.96 -25.89
C ARG A 308 74.46 8.26 -27.39
N LYS A 309 73.32 8.52 -28.01
CA LYS A 309 73.25 8.91 -29.43
C LYS A 309 73.83 10.30 -29.62
N ASP A 310 73.48 11.24 -28.76
CA ASP A 310 73.92 12.64 -28.87
C ASP A 310 75.43 12.75 -28.56
N SER A 311 75.94 11.98 -27.60
CA SER A 311 77.39 11.78 -27.41
C SER A 311 78.07 11.19 -28.65
N ARG A 312 77.44 10.19 -29.31
CA ARG A 312 78.01 9.59 -30.53
C ARG A 312 77.97 10.58 -31.70
N ILE A 313 76.91 11.36 -31.85
CA ILE A 313 76.80 12.46 -32.82
C ILE A 313 77.94 13.45 -32.59
N ALA A 314 78.13 13.95 -31.36
CA ALA A 314 79.21 14.87 -31.02
C ALA A 314 80.61 14.29 -31.34
N THR A 315 80.85 12.99 -31.14
CA THR A 315 82.11 12.36 -31.60
C THR A 315 82.23 12.31 -33.12
N LEU A 316 81.16 11.95 -33.85
CA LEU A 316 81.14 11.90 -35.30
C LEU A 316 81.24 13.28 -35.96
N GLU A 317 80.75 14.33 -35.30
CA GLU A 317 80.90 15.73 -35.73
C GLU A 317 82.33 16.23 -35.53
N ASN A 318 82.98 15.89 -34.41
CA ASN A 318 84.41 16.15 -34.21
C ASN A 318 85.29 15.37 -35.19
N GLU A 319 85.00 14.09 -35.43
CA GLU A 319 85.65 13.27 -36.47
C GLU A 319 85.47 13.92 -37.87
N ASN A 320 84.26 14.40 -38.20
CA ASN A 320 84.01 15.15 -39.44
C ASN A 320 84.73 16.50 -39.50
N CYS A 321 84.88 17.20 -38.38
CA CYS A 321 85.61 18.47 -38.31
C CYS A 321 87.10 18.24 -38.59
N LEU A 322 87.70 17.24 -37.94
CA LEU A 322 89.08 16.80 -38.19
C LEU A 322 89.29 16.36 -39.64
N LEU A 323 88.39 15.57 -40.21
CA LEU A 323 88.46 15.15 -41.62
C LEU A 323 88.33 16.34 -42.59
N LYS A 324 87.43 17.29 -42.32
CA LYS A 324 87.34 18.54 -43.10
C LYS A 324 88.60 19.39 -42.98
N GLN A 325 89.20 19.47 -41.79
CA GLN A 325 90.46 20.19 -41.57
C GLN A 325 91.62 19.52 -42.31
N GLN A 326 91.73 18.19 -42.25
CA GLN A 326 92.72 17.41 -43.03
C GLN A 326 92.52 17.58 -44.54
N LEU A 327 91.29 17.52 -45.05
CA LEU A 327 90.98 17.80 -46.45
C LEU A 327 91.32 19.24 -46.85
N SER A 328 91.12 20.22 -45.97
CA SER A 328 91.55 21.61 -46.22
C SER A 328 93.07 21.75 -46.29
N GLY A 329 93.83 21.00 -45.48
CA GLY A 329 95.28 20.93 -45.53
C GLY A 329 95.82 20.20 -46.77
N ILE A 330 95.15 19.11 -47.19
CA ILE A 330 95.50 18.37 -48.41
C ILE A 330 95.20 19.23 -49.66
N ASN A 331 94.06 19.94 -49.70
CA ASN A 331 93.75 20.83 -50.81
C ASN A 331 94.69 22.03 -50.88
N SER A 332 95.04 22.66 -49.76
CA SER A 332 96.02 23.76 -49.76
C SER A 332 97.44 23.29 -50.10
N ALA A 333 97.82 22.05 -49.76
CA ALA A 333 99.04 21.42 -50.25
C ALA A 333 98.99 21.11 -51.77
N LEU A 334 97.84 20.67 -52.31
CA LEU A 334 97.66 20.41 -53.74
C LEU A 334 97.82 21.67 -54.59
N TYR A 335 97.30 22.82 -54.12
CA TYR A 335 97.44 24.10 -54.80
C TYR A 335 98.83 24.76 -54.61
N ALA A 336 99.74 24.15 -53.84
CA ALA A 336 101.08 24.68 -53.57
C ALA A 336 102.22 23.95 -54.31
N LEU A 337 101.91 23.00 -55.20
CA LEU A 337 102.90 22.21 -55.95
C LEU A 337 103.19 22.79 -57.35
N PRO A 338 104.42 23.29 -57.65
CA PRO A 338 104.76 23.84 -58.96
C PRO A 338 104.93 22.77 -60.04
N THR A 339 104.34 23.01 -61.23
CA THR A 339 104.37 22.07 -62.36
C THR A 339 105.68 22.11 -63.17
N SER A 340 106.81 21.75 -62.55
CA SER A 340 108.04 21.41 -63.28
C SER A 340 109.07 20.66 -62.41
N PHE A 341 109.57 19.52 -62.89
CA PHE A 341 110.98 19.40 -63.34
C PHE A 341 111.24 18.09 -64.10
N GLN A 342 112.42 18.00 -64.73
CA GLN A 342 112.87 16.90 -65.58
C GLN A 342 114.02 16.09 -64.93
N TYR A 343 114.19 14.85 -65.41
CA TYR A 343 115.39 14.00 -65.45
C TYR A 343 116.42 14.02 -64.28
N GLY A 344 116.70 12.83 -63.73
CA GLY A 344 117.86 12.59 -62.88
C GLY A 344 118.12 11.09 -62.68
N ILE A 345 119.01 10.49 -63.48
CA ILE A 345 119.54 9.14 -63.26
C ILE A 345 120.93 9.27 -62.65
N ASN A 346 121.15 8.63 -61.49
CA ASN A 346 122.37 7.99 -60.96
C ASN A 346 122.10 7.70 -59.47
N ALA A 347 122.12 6.46 -58.95
CA ALA A 347 123.17 5.44 -58.97
C ALA A 347 124.31 5.71 -57.96
N GLU A 348 124.16 5.19 -56.73
CA GLU A 348 125.17 4.44 -55.93
C GLU A 348 124.65 4.21 -54.48
N GLY A 349 125.09 3.12 -53.82
CA GLY A 349 124.91 2.92 -52.36
C GLY A 349 124.03 1.74 -51.92
N ASP A 350 124.57 0.51 -51.98
CA ASP A 350 123.91 -0.74 -51.56
C ASP A 350 123.67 -0.87 -50.03
N ASN A 351 122.72 -0.10 -49.49
CA ASN A 351 122.12 -0.36 -48.17
C ASN A 351 120.65 0.07 -48.04
N GLN A 352 120.12 0.90 -48.96
CA GLN A 352 118.70 1.27 -48.92
C GLN A 352 117.76 0.15 -49.38
N THR A 353 118.21 -0.77 -50.24
CA THR A 353 117.36 -1.81 -50.85
C THR A 353 116.74 -2.76 -49.82
N PHE A 354 117.47 -3.13 -48.76
CA PHE A 354 116.93 -3.96 -47.67
C PHE A 354 115.90 -3.20 -46.83
N LEU A 355 116.18 -1.94 -46.46
CA LEU A 355 115.25 -1.08 -45.74
C LEU A 355 113.98 -0.78 -46.55
N LEU A 356 114.10 -0.56 -47.86
CA LEU A 356 112.95 -0.39 -48.74
C LEU A 356 112.14 -1.68 -48.89
N GLN A 357 112.78 -2.85 -49.02
CA GLN A 357 112.07 -4.13 -49.07
C GLN A 357 111.35 -4.43 -47.75
N GLN A 358 111.98 -4.16 -46.60
CA GLN A 358 111.33 -4.24 -45.29
C GLN A 358 110.15 -3.27 -45.22
N ARG A 359 110.31 -2.02 -45.66
CA ARG A 359 109.25 -1.01 -45.61
C ARG A 359 108.08 -1.32 -46.54
N VAL A 360 108.35 -1.90 -47.73
CA VAL A 360 107.32 -2.40 -48.64
C VAL A 360 106.58 -3.59 -48.03
N ASN A 361 107.27 -4.50 -47.35
CA ASN A 361 106.63 -5.60 -46.63
C ASN A 361 105.75 -5.09 -45.47
N GLU A 362 106.23 -4.12 -44.67
CA GLU A 362 105.47 -3.45 -43.61
C GLU A 362 104.21 -2.77 -44.17
N LEU A 363 104.34 -1.96 -45.24
CA LEU A 363 103.23 -1.26 -45.89
C LEU A 363 102.24 -2.24 -46.55
N THR A 364 102.72 -3.35 -47.10
CA THR A 364 101.85 -4.41 -47.64
C THR A 364 101.07 -5.11 -46.53
N HIS A 365 101.71 -5.35 -45.38
CA HIS A 365 101.05 -5.94 -44.21
C HIS A 365 100.03 -4.98 -43.58
N GLN A 366 100.35 -3.69 -43.48
CA GLN A 366 99.42 -2.64 -43.05
C GLN A 366 98.24 -2.48 -44.02
N SER A 367 98.50 -2.46 -45.34
CA SER A 367 97.47 -2.39 -46.38
C SER A 367 96.53 -3.60 -46.35
N LYS A 368 97.08 -4.81 -46.16
CA LYS A 368 96.27 -6.01 -45.94
C LYS A 368 95.43 -5.89 -44.66
N LYS A 369 96.04 -5.50 -43.54
CA LYS A 369 95.32 -5.33 -42.27
C LYS A 369 94.18 -4.33 -42.40
N LEU A 370 94.44 -3.13 -42.93
CA LEU A 370 93.43 -2.11 -43.18
C LEU A 370 92.31 -2.60 -44.11
N LYS A 371 92.62 -3.44 -45.09
CA LYS A 371 91.62 -4.04 -46.00
C LYS A 371 90.75 -5.08 -45.32
N ASP A 372 91.27 -5.83 -44.35
CA ASP A 372 90.51 -6.80 -43.57
C ASP A 372 89.74 -6.11 -42.41
N ASP A 373 90.33 -5.11 -41.75
CA ASP A 373 89.66 -4.20 -40.79
C ASP A 373 88.47 -3.49 -41.47
N LEU A 374 88.63 -3.01 -42.71
CA LEU A 374 87.57 -2.37 -43.49
C LEU A 374 86.46 -3.34 -43.93
N LYS A 375 86.75 -4.63 -44.14
CA LYS A 375 85.70 -5.65 -44.35
C LYS A 375 84.87 -5.85 -43.08
N GLU A 376 85.52 -5.98 -41.93
CA GLU A 376 84.82 -6.21 -40.67
C GLU A 376 84.03 -4.96 -40.26
N ALA A 377 84.55 -3.74 -40.49
CA ALA A 377 83.79 -2.49 -40.32
C ALA A 377 82.53 -2.44 -41.20
N ASN A 378 82.63 -2.85 -42.48
CA ASN A 378 81.46 -2.95 -43.36
C ASN A 378 80.46 -4.03 -42.90
N ARG A 379 80.94 -5.17 -42.40
CA ARG A 379 80.11 -6.24 -41.84
C ARG A 379 79.39 -5.80 -40.55
N LEU A 380 80.06 -5.05 -39.68
CA LEU A 380 79.47 -4.45 -38.49
C LEU A 380 78.42 -3.39 -38.86
N LEU A 381 78.66 -2.58 -39.88
CA LEU A 381 77.68 -1.64 -40.43
C LEU A 381 76.45 -2.34 -41.01
N GLU A 382 76.66 -3.42 -41.76
CA GLU A 382 75.60 -4.28 -42.33
C GLU A 382 74.72 -4.92 -41.25
N ASN A 383 75.34 -5.43 -40.18
CA ASN A 383 74.63 -5.97 -39.01
C ASN A 383 73.88 -4.87 -38.24
N SER A 384 74.49 -3.68 -38.08
CA SER A 384 73.89 -2.54 -37.39
C SER A 384 72.65 -2.01 -38.14
N LYS A 385 72.70 -1.94 -39.48
CA LYS A 385 71.53 -1.63 -40.32
C LYS A 385 70.38 -2.61 -40.08
N LYS A 386 70.65 -3.92 -40.14
CA LYS A 386 69.64 -4.97 -39.92
C LYS A 386 69.06 -4.92 -38.51
N HIS A 387 69.85 -4.54 -37.51
CA HIS A 387 69.36 -4.36 -36.15
C HIS A 387 68.47 -3.10 -36.02
N ASN A 388 68.84 -1.97 -36.64
CA ASN A 388 67.98 -0.79 -36.70
C ASN A 388 66.66 -1.06 -37.43
N GLU A 389 66.68 -1.85 -38.51
CA GLU A 389 65.50 -2.24 -39.28
C GLU A 389 64.55 -3.11 -38.43
N GLN A 390 65.09 -4.08 -37.68
CA GLN A 390 64.33 -4.85 -36.68
C GLN A 390 63.77 -3.97 -35.55
N LEU A 391 64.53 -2.98 -35.08
CA LEU A 391 64.06 -2.03 -34.05
C LEU A 391 62.97 -1.08 -34.59
N SER A 392 63.00 -0.71 -35.88
CA SER A 392 61.90 0.03 -36.51
C SER A 392 60.63 -0.80 -36.52
N ILE A 393 60.68 -2.01 -37.09
CA ILE A 393 59.52 -2.93 -37.14
C ILE A 393 58.96 -3.20 -35.73
N SER A 394 59.83 -3.34 -34.73
CA SER A 394 59.40 -3.51 -33.34
C SER A 394 58.79 -2.24 -32.71
N ASN A 395 59.21 -1.04 -33.11
CA ASN A 395 58.57 0.21 -32.71
C ASN A 395 57.22 0.39 -33.41
N ASP A 396 57.14 0.11 -34.70
CA ASP A 396 55.92 0.27 -35.50
C ASP A 396 54.81 -0.67 -34.98
N SER A 397 55.14 -1.93 -34.70
CA SER A 397 54.25 -2.88 -34.02
C SER A 397 53.82 -2.41 -32.63
N LYS A 398 54.69 -1.75 -31.86
CA LYS A 398 54.34 -1.18 -30.54
C LYS A 398 53.52 0.09 -30.63
N ASN A 399 53.67 0.89 -31.69
CA ASN A 399 52.82 2.04 -31.97
C ASN A 399 51.40 1.60 -32.36
N GLU A 400 51.27 0.51 -33.12
CA GLU A 400 49.99 -0.14 -33.45
C GLU A 400 49.29 -0.69 -32.18
N GLU A 401 50.03 -1.37 -31.29
CA GLU A 401 49.53 -1.82 -29.99
C GLU A 401 49.03 -0.65 -29.12
N ILE A 402 49.77 0.47 -29.08
CA ILE A 402 49.36 1.70 -28.38
C ILE A 402 48.12 2.34 -29.03
N ALA A 403 47.97 2.29 -30.35
CA ALA A 403 46.77 2.79 -31.04
C ALA A 403 45.54 1.94 -30.69
N ASN A 404 45.67 0.61 -30.72
CA ASN A 404 44.59 -0.32 -30.36
C ASN A 404 44.17 -0.15 -28.88
N LEU A 405 45.12 -0.02 -27.95
CA LEU A 405 44.82 0.23 -26.53
C LEU A 405 44.15 1.60 -26.27
N ARG A 406 44.36 2.60 -27.14
CA ARG A 406 43.61 3.87 -27.09
C ARG A 406 42.16 3.68 -27.55
N ILE A 407 41.94 2.94 -28.63
CA ILE A 407 40.58 2.63 -29.13
C ILE A 407 39.81 1.82 -28.07
N GLU A 408 40.43 0.82 -27.47
CA GLU A 408 39.82 0.00 -26.42
C GLU A 408 39.47 0.84 -25.17
N ARG A 409 40.36 1.75 -24.75
CA ARG A 409 40.07 2.73 -23.69
C ARG A 409 38.85 3.58 -24.02
N ASP A 410 38.79 4.14 -25.23
CA ASP A 410 37.74 5.08 -25.65
C ASP A 410 36.38 4.36 -25.76
N GLU A 411 36.39 3.09 -26.19
CA GLU A 411 35.23 2.20 -26.11
C GLU A 411 34.77 1.95 -24.66
N PHE A 412 35.70 1.66 -23.73
CA PHE A 412 35.35 1.46 -22.33
C PHE A 412 34.84 2.74 -21.65
N GLU A 413 35.39 3.91 -22.00
CA GLU A 413 34.92 5.20 -21.52
C GLU A 413 33.51 5.52 -22.07
N GLY A 414 33.25 5.23 -23.35
CA GLY A 414 31.90 5.33 -23.93
C GLY A 414 30.88 4.40 -23.26
N LYS A 415 31.27 3.14 -22.99
CA LYS A 415 30.44 2.16 -22.26
C LYS A 415 30.19 2.59 -20.81
N TYR A 416 31.20 3.14 -20.14
CA TYR A 416 31.10 3.68 -18.78
C TYR A 416 30.14 4.88 -18.73
N ASN A 417 30.35 5.89 -19.57
CA ASN A 417 29.52 7.10 -19.62
C ASN A 417 28.05 6.78 -19.98
N THR A 418 27.83 5.80 -20.86
CA THR A 418 26.48 5.28 -21.16
C THR A 418 25.83 4.62 -19.93
N THR A 419 26.57 3.78 -19.22
CA THR A 419 26.08 3.08 -18.02
C THR A 419 25.81 4.05 -16.87
N PHE A 420 26.68 5.04 -16.67
CA PHE A 420 26.51 6.12 -15.70
C PHE A 420 25.25 6.95 -15.99
N SER A 421 25.03 7.32 -17.26
CA SER A 421 23.82 8.02 -17.71
C SER A 421 22.55 7.21 -17.44
N GLN A 422 22.59 5.88 -17.64
CA GLN A 422 21.46 5.00 -17.31
C GLN A 422 21.20 4.94 -15.80
N ILE A 423 22.25 4.83 -14.97
CA ILE A 423 22.14 4.82 -13.50
C ILE A 423 21.44 6.08 -13.00
N GLU A 424 21.80 7.26 -13.51
CA GLU A 424 21.21 8.53 -13.06
C GLU A 424 19.75 8.71 -13.55
N VAL A 425 19.40 8.14 -14.71
CA VAL A 425 17.99 7.98 -15.15
C VAL A 425 17.22 7.02 -14.23
N TYR A 426 17.83 5.96 -13.71
CA TYR A 426 17.17 5.07 -12.73
C TYR A 426 17.03 5.73 -11.35
N LYS A 427 18.02 6.50 -10.90
CA LYS A 427 18.00 7.28 -9.65
C LYS A 427 16.89 8.33 -9.66
N THR A 428 16.73 9.08 -10.75
CA THR A 428 15.65 10.07 -10.92
C THR A 428 14.26 9.40 -11.06
N LYS A 429 14.17 8.20 -11.65
CA LYS A 429 12.94 7.37 -11.61
C LYS A 429 12.61 6.91 -10.19
N LEU A 430 13.59 6.43 -9.42
CA LEU A 430 13.43 6.02 -8.02
C LEU A 430 12.95 7.19 -7.14
N GLN A 431 13.52 8.38 -7.30
CA GLN A 431 13.08 9.56 -6.55
C GLN A 431 11.63 9.96 -6.89
N LYS A 432 11.21 9.86 -8.16
CA LYS A 432 9.81 10.09 -8.56
C LYS A 432 8.85 9.03 -7.97
N LEU A 433 9.26 7.77 -7.95
CA LEU A 433 8.51 6.68 -7.29
C LEU A 433 8.41 6.88 -5.77
N GLN A 434 9.48 7.34 -5.13
CA GLN A 434 9.50 7.64 -3.70
C GLN A 434 8.55 8.79 -3.34
N ASN A 435 8.53 9.87 -4.13
CA ASN A 435 7.59 10.98 -3.94
C ASN A 435 6.14 10.50 -4.16
N SER A 436 5.88 9.77 -5.25
CA SER A 436 4.56 9.17 -5.55
C SER A 436 4.06 8.24 -4.44
N PHE A 437 4.96 7.49 -3.79
CA PHE A 437 4.65 6.64 -2.64
C PHE A 437 4.33 7.47 -1.39
N GLN A 438 5.04 8.59 -1.17
CA GLN A 438 4.77 9.51 -0.07
C GLN A 438 3.39 10.19 -0.24
N ASP A 439 3.05 10.62 -1.45
CA ASP A 439 1.75 11.22 -1.77
C ASP A 439 0.60 10.22 -1.57
N ALA A 440 0.75 8.98 -2.05
CA ALA A 440 -0.21 7.90 -1.79
C ALA A 440 -0.34 7.57 -0.29
N THR A 441 0.76 7.61 0.47
CA THR A 441 0.76 7.42 1.93
C THR A 441 0.01 8.55 2.65
N ASN A 442 0.19 9.79 2.20
CA ASN A 442 -0.52 10.95 2.73
C ASN A 442 -2.03 10.88 2.41
N GLN A 443 -2.40 10.48 1.19
CA GLN A 443 -3.78 10.28 0.79
C GLN A 443 -4.45 9.15 1.58
N ASN A 444 -3.76 8.02 1.81
CA ASN A 444 -4.26 6.94 2.66
C ASN A 444 -4.50 7.42 4.11
N LYS A 445 -3.61 8.25 4.67
CA LYS A 445 -3.82 8.86 6.01
C LYS A 445 -5.05 9.77 6.05
N GLN A 446 -5.30 10.55 5.00
CA GLN A 446 -6.53 11.35 4.88
C GLN A 446 -7.78 10.46 4.78
N SER A 447 -7.75 9.39 3.98
CA SER A 447 -8.85 8.42 3.87
C SER A 447 -9.13 7.70 5.20
N LYS A 448 -8.09 7.28 5.95
CA LYS A 448 -8.25 6.71 7.30
C LYS A 448 -8.89 7.71 8.27
N ALA A 449 -8.45 8.97 8.28
CA ALA A 449 -9.04 10.00 9.12
C ALA A 449 -10.52 10.29 8.76
N ALA A 450 -10.86 10.27 7.46
CA ALA A 450 -12.24 10.38 6.99
C ALA A 450 -13.10 9.17 7.43
N ALA A 451 -12.58 7.95 7.32
CA ALA A 451 -13.26 6.73 7.76
C ALA A 451 -13.56 6.76 9.27
N ILE A 452 -12.57 7.12 10.10
CA ILE A 452 -12.74 7.26 11.57
C ILE A 452 -13.80 8.31 11.92
N ASN A 453 -13.89 9.41 11.15
CA ASN A 453 -14.93 10.42 11.36
C ASN A 453 -16.32 9.93 10.92
N LEU A 454 -16.43 9.17 9.83
CA LEU A 454 -17.69 8.53 9.43
C LEU A 454 -18.15 7.48 10.45
N GLU A 455 -17.22 6.68 10.98
CA GLU A 455 -17.49 5.69 12.04
C GLU A 455 -18.06 6.36 13.31
N LYS A 456 -17.46 7.48 13.75
CA LYS A 456 -17.98 8.30 14.86
C LYS A 456 -19.39 8.85 14.58
N ILE A 457 -19.69 9.26 13.34
CA ILE A 457 -21.02 9.73 12.95
C ILE A 457 -22.03 8.57 12.98
N CYS A 458 -21.67 7.41 12.43
CA CYS A 458 -22.50 6.20 12.46
C CYS A 458 -22.79 5.75 13.91
N GLU A 459 -21.81 5.79 14.81
CA GLU A 459 -22.00 5.44 16.21
C GLU A 459 -22.89 6.48 16.93
N SER A 460 -22.80 7.78 16.60
CA SER A 460 -23.75 8.80 17.10
C SER A 460 -25.18 8.50 16.64
N GLN A 461 -25.38 8.25 15.34
CA GLN A 461 -26.69 7.93 14.76
C GLN A 461 -27.28 6.63 15.33
N LYS A 462 -26.46 5.61 15.59
CA LYS A 462 -26.83 4.37 16.27
C LYS A 462 -27.28 4.62 17.71
N ASN A 463 -26.62 5.53 18.43
CA ASN A 463 -27.02 5.94 19.78
C ASN A 463 -28.32 6.76 19.77
N GLU A 464 -28.50 7.67 18.80
CA GLU A 464 -29.76 8.41 18.59
C GLU A 464 -30.93 7.47 18.25
N LEU A 465 -30.74 6.52 17.34
CA LEU A 465 -31.73 5.50 16.99
C LEU A 465 -32.08 4.62 18.19
N SER A 466 -31.10 4.27 19.03
CA SER A 466 -31.33 3.51 20.26
C SER A 466 -32.17 4.29 21.28
N ARG A 467 -31.95 5.60 21.42
CA ARG A 467 -32.82 6.49 22.23
C ARG A 467 -34.24 6.53 21.65
N ALA A 468 -34.37 6.81 20.34
CA ALA A 468 -35.67 6.88 19.68
C ALA A 468 -36.48 5.56 19.76
N LEU A 469 -35.81 4.41 19.72
CA LEU A 469 -36.44 3.09 19.95
C LEU A 469 -36.90 2.92 21.41
N SER A 470 -36.11 3.39 22.38
CA SER A 470 -36.50 3.43 23.80
C SER A 470 -37.74 4.30 24.01
N ASP A 471 -37.73 5.52 23.47
CA ASP A 471 -38.85 6.47 23.55
C ASP A 471 -40.11 5.92 22.87
N ARG A 472 -39.97 5.32 21.69
CA ARG A 472 -41.06 4.62 21.01
C ARG A 472 -41.65 3.50 21.87
N ASN A 473 -40.82 2.70 22.53
CA ASN A 473 -41.28 1.62 23.40
C ASN A 473 -41.96 2.16 24.68
N SER A 474 -41.50 3.29 25.21
CA SER A 474 -42.15 4.02 26.31
C SER A 474 -43.54 4.55 25.89
N LEU A 475 -43.65 5.19 24.72
CA LEU A 475 -44.92 5.65 24.15
C LEU A 475 -45.89 4.49 23.85
N VAL A 476 -45.39 3.34 23.40
CA VAL A 476 -46.19 2.11 23.23
C VAL A 476 -46.70 1.61 24.59
N SER A 477 -45.86 1.59 25.64
CA SER A 477 -46.30 1.26 27.00
C SER A 477 -47.39 2.22 27.52
N MET A 478 -47.23 3.52 27.28
CA MET A 478 -48.24 4.54 27.61
C MET A 478 -49.53 4.34 26.82
N THR A 479 -49.44 3.96 25.54
CA THR A 479 -50.59 3.64 24.67
C THR A 479 -51.37 2.42 25.20
N TYR A 480 -50.69 1.36 25.65
CA TYR A 480 -51.36 0.23 26.30
C TYR A 480 -52.04 0.61 27.62
N LYS A 481 -51.40 1.47 28.45
CA LYS A 481 -52.01 2.01 29.68
C LYS A 481 -53.26 2.83 29.37
N LEU A 482 -53.21 3.71 28.36
CA LEU A 482 -54.37 4.49 27.91
C LEU A 482 -55.49 3.60 27.38
N LYS A 483 -55.18 2.57 26.57
CA LYS A 483 -56.19 1.61 26.10
C LYS A 483 -56.84 0.85 27.26
N SER A 484 -56.07 0.47 28.28
CA SER A 484 -56.61 -0.16 29.49
C SER A 484 -57.49 0.78 30.33
N LEU A 485 -57.21 2.08 30.33
CA LEU A 485 -58.08 3.08 30.96
C LEU A 485 -59.37 3.30 30.16
N VAL A 486 -59.28 3.50 28.83
CA VAL A 486 -60.44 3.62 27.95
C VAL A 486 -61.37 2.42 28.10
N GLN A 487 -60.84 1.20 28.12
CA GLN A 487 -61.67 0.00 28.26
C GLN A 487 -62.32 -0.14 29.66
N LYS A 488 -61.78 0.51 30.71
CA LYS A 488 -62.46 0.62 32.01
C LYS A 488 -63.61 1.62 31.96
N GLU A 489 -63.41 2.77 31.31
CA GLU A 489 -64.47 3.76 31.11
C GLU A 489 -65.60 3.21 30.21
N GLU A 490 -65.27 2.45 29.16
CA GLU A 490 -66.25 1.74 28.32
C GLU A 490 -67.10 0.76 29.15
N ASN A 491 -66.48 -0.04 30.02
CA ASN A 491 -67.20 -0.93 30.94
C ASN A 491 -68.12 -0.14 31.89
N ILE A 492 -67.66 0.99 32.46
CA ILE A 492 -68.47 1.86 33.33
C ILE A 492 -69.66 2.45 32.55
N ILE A 493 -69.45 2.88 31.31
CA ILE A 493 -70.50 3.37 30.42
C ILE A 493 -71.54 2.28 30.14
N ASP A 494 -71.12 1.04 29.89
CA ASP A 494 -72.04 -0.07 29.65
C ASP A 494 -72.79 -0.51 30.91
N ASP A 495 -72.16 -0.47 32.09
CA ASP A 495 -72.84 -0.68 33.37
C ASP A 495 -73.90 0.38 33.64
N LEU A 496 -73.57 1.66 33.43
CA LEU A 496 -74.52 2.79 33.51
C LEU A 496 -75.63 2.70 32.46
N GLN A 497 -75.34 2.21 31.25
CA GLN A 497 -76.37 1.89 30.26
C GLN A 497 -77.25 0.72 30.72
N SER A 498 -76.69 -0.30 31.37
CA SER A 498 -77.44 -1.41 31.96
C SER A 498 -78.37 -0.90 33.06
N GLU A 499 -77.89 0.03 33.90
CA GLU A 499 -78.70 0.66 34.94
C GLU A 499 -79.79 1.56 34.36
N LYS A 500 -79.47 2.39 33.36
CA LYS A 500 -80.46 3.19 32.61
C LYS A 500 -81.54 2.29 31.99
N LYS A 501 -81.18 1.10 31.48
CA LYS A 501 -82.13 0.07 31.00
C LYS A 501 -82.97 -0.52 32.15
N LYS A 502 -82.36 -0.85 33.30
CA LYS A 502 -83.04 -1.36 34.53
C LYS A 502 -84.01 -0.31 35.11
N LEU A 503 -83.60 0.95 35.23
CA LEU A 503 -84.41 2.09 35.68
C LEU A 503 -85.55 2.39 34.70
N LYS A 504 -85.31 2.38 33.37
CA LYS A 504 -86.37 2.55 32.36
C LYS A 504 -87.40 1.42 32.38
N LYS A 505 -87.00 0.19 32.74
CA LYS A 505 -87.93 -0.92 33.06
C LYS A 505 -88.74 -0.64 34.33
N LYS A 506 -88.09 -0.24 35.44
CA LYS A 506 -88.77 0.14 36.70
C LYS A 506 -89.79 1.27 36.49
N LEU A 507 -89.44 2.30 35.70
CA LEU A 507 -90.32 3.42 35.34
C LEU A 507 -91.54 2.97 34.52
N LYS A 508 -91.37 2.02 33.58
CA LYS A 508 -92.49 1.40 32.87
C LYS A 508 -93.41 0.61 33.82
N SER A 509 -92.86 -0.21 34.72
CA SER A 509 -93.69 -0.97 35.68
C SER A 509 -94.40 -0.08 36.71
N MET A 510 -93.84 1.08 37.06
CA MET A 510 -94.51 2.07 37.91
C MET A 510 -95.63 2.85 37.18
N LYS A 511 -95.56 2.99 35.85
CA LYS A 511 -96.61 3.65 35.06
C LYS A 511 -97.83 2.76 34.71
N CYS A 512 -97.84 1.48 35.07
CA CYS A 512 -98.94 0.55 34.80
C CYS A 512 -99.63 0.06 36.09
N LYS A 513 -100.20 0.97 36.88
CA LYS A 513 -101.07 0.65 38.03
C LYS A 513 -102.27 1.61 38.20
N THR A 514 -103.21 1.55 37.26
CA THR A 514 -104.62 1.86 37.50
C THR A 514 -105.49 0.94 36.60
N PRO A 515 -106.64 0.45 37.07
CA PRO A 515 -107.35 -0.67 36.43
C PRO A 515 -108.41 -0.21 35.42
N ASN A 516 -108.91 -1.14 34.62
CA ASN A 516 -110.31 -1.11 34.21
C ASN A 516 -110.87 -2.53 33.99
N ASN A 517 -112.18 -2.69 34.16
CA ASN A 517 -112.85 -4.00 34.19
C ASN A 517 -113.40 -4.43 32.82
N SER A 518 -113.38 -5.72 32.51
CA SER A 518 -114.51 -6.41 31.88
C SER A 518 -114.43 -7.95 32.00
N SER A 519 -115.59 -8.57 32.10
CA SER A 519 -115.88 -9.97 32.43
C SER A 519 -115.69 -10.98 31.27
N ASN A 520 -115.35 -12.23 31.63
CA ASN A 520 -115.96 -13.54 31.29
C ASN A 520 -116.96 -13.64 30.08
N PRO A 521 -117.06 -14.81 29.38
CA PRO A 521 -117.01 -16.16 29.97
C PRO A 521 -116.28 -17.28 29.18
N LEU A 522 -116.41 -18.52 29.67
CA LEU A 522 -115.83 -19.78 29.14
C LEU A 522 -116.48 -20.25 27.82
N GLY A 523 -115.73 -21.04 27.03
CA GLY A 523 -116.28 -21.89 25.95
C GLY A 523 -115.25 -22.84 25.32
N SER A 524 -115.62 -24.13 25.18
CA SER A 524 -114.95 -25.24 24.43
C SER A 524 -113.47 -25.57 24.75
N ASN A 525 -113.19 -26.86 25.02
CA ASN A 525 -111.85 -27.41 25.27
C ASN A 525 -111.10 -27.80 23.97
N ASP A 526 -111.09 -26.93 22.96
CA ASP A 526 -110.28 -27.12 21.75
C ASP A 526 -109.20 -26.04 21.65
N ILE A 527 -107.95 -26.48 21.59
CA ILE A 527 -106.77 -25.62 21.47
C ILE A 527 -106.77 -25.05 20.04
N PRO A 528 -106.91 -23.72 19.83
CA PRO A 528 -106.99 -23.12 18.51
C PRO A 528 -105.81 -23.53 17.63
N ILE A 529 -106.03 -23.75 16.33
CA ILE A 529 -104.98 -24.27 15.44
C ILE A 529 -103.74 -23.35 15.38
N THR A 530 -103.95 -22.04 15.56
CA THR A 530 -102.90 -21.02 15.68
C THR A 530 -102.01 -21.17 16.92
N SER A 531 -102.49 -21.80 18.00
CA SER A 531 -101.73 -22.05 19.23
C SER A 531 -100.72 -23.20 19.12
N TRP A 532 -100.74 -23.95 18.01
CA TRP A 532 -99.74 -24.99 17.71
C TRP A 532 -98.59 -24.45 16.84
N TYR A 533 -98.70 -23.23 16.31
CA TYR A 533 -97.65 -22.60 15.53
C TYR A 533 -96.78 -21.71 16.43
N CYS A 534 -95.45 -21.91 16.37
CA CYS A 534 -94.48 -21.08 17.07
C CYS A 534 -93.41 -20.61 16.07
N GLN A 535 -93.28 -19.29 15.90
CA GLN A 535 -92.34 -18.70 14.95
C GLN A 535 -90.86 -18.91 15.34
N GLU A 536 -90.58 -19.36 16.56
CA GLU A 536 -89.22 -19.68 17.04
C GLU A 536 -88.77 -21.12 16.69
N PHE A 537 -89.68 -21.96 16.21
CA PHE A 537 -89.35 -23.29 15.67
C PHE A 537 -89.00 -23.19 14.19
N ASP A 538 -88.09 -24.03 13.71
CA ASP A 538 -87.78 -24.10 12.29
C ASP A 538 -88.93 -24.69 11.47
N GLU A 539 -88.91 -24.44 10.16
CA GLU A 539 -90.02 -24.74 9.25
C GLU A 539 -90.31 -26.26 9.17
N GLU A 540 -89.27 -27.09 9.27
CA GLU A 540 -89.38 -28.55 9.31
C GLU A 540 -90.12 -29.03 10.56
N LEU A 541 -89.79 -28.48 11.74
CA LEU A 541 -90.52 -28.77 12.97
C LEU A 541 -91.94 -28.20 12.96
N CYS A 542 -92.14 -26.98 12.47
CA CYS A 542 -93.48 -26.38 12.29
C CYS A 542 -94.38 -27.26 11.41
N HIS A 543 -93.86 -27.83 10.33
CA HIS A 543 -94.60 -28.74 9.45
C HIS A 543 -95.03 -30.01 10.18
N LYS A 544 -94.08 -30.69 10.87
CA LYS A 544 -94.34 -31.91 11.66
C LYS A 544 -95.34 -31.68 12.80
N ILE A 545 -95.33 -30.50 13.43
CA ILE A 545 -96.31 -30.12 14.45
C ILE A 545 -97.68 -29.90 13.82
N SER A 546 -97.73 -29.21 12.68
CA SER A 546 -98.98 -28.91 11.95
C SER A 546 -99.70 -30.17 11.49
N GLU A 547 -98.97 -31.22 11.09
CA GLU A 547 -99.52 -32.54 10.72
C GLU A 547 -100.32 -33.17 11.90
N TYR A 548 -99.75 -33.17 13.11
CA TYR A 548 -100.43 -33.69 14.31
C TYR A 548 -101.54 -32.76 14.82
N ALA A 549 -101.39 -31.44 14.65
CA ALA A 549 -102.40 -30.46 15.06
C ALA A 549 -103.67 -30.53 14.19
N SER A 550 -103.50 -30.67 12.88
CA SER A 550 -104.60 -30.64 11.89
C SER A 550 -105.46 -31.90 11.87
N ASN A 551 -104.98 -33.02 12.43
CA ASN A 551 -105.71 -34.28 12.44
C ASN A 551 -106.80 -34.28 13.54
N GLU A 552 -108.06 -34.08 13.17
CA GLU A 552 -109.22 -34.01 14.09
C GLU A 552 -109.46 -35.30 14.91
N GLY A 553 -108.94 -36.46 14.46
CA GLY A 553 -109.15 -37.76 15.11
C GLY A 553 -108.41 -37.99 16.43
N PHE A 554 -107.58 -37.04 16.90
CA PHE A 554 -106.84 -37.17 18.17
C PHE A 554 -107.36 -36.22 19.26
N PRO A 555 -107.67 -36.71 20.47
CA PRO A 555 -107.95 -35.86 21.63
C PRO A 555 -106.80 -34.86 21.90
N ALA A 556 -107.13 -33.66 22.38
CA ALA A 556 -106.15 -32.58 22.59
C ALA A 556 -104.94 -33.00 23.46
N SER A 557 -105.15 -33.85 24.48
CA SER A 557 -104.08 -34.43 25.30
C SER A 557 -103.14 -35.36 24.53
N SER A 558 -103.68 -36.15 23.59
CA SER A 558 -102.90 -37.00 22.68
C SER A 558 -102.16 -36.18 21.62
N LYS A 559 -102.77 -35.11 21.09
CA LYS A 559 -102.09 -34.13 20.23
C LYS A 559 -100.90 -33.51 20.95
N LEU A 560 -101.12 -32.98 22.15
CA LEU A 560 -100.09 -32.34 22.96
C LEU A 560 -98.92 -33.29 23.28
N LYS A 561 -99.22 -34.53 23.70
CA LYS A 561 -98.19 -35.54 23.98
C LYS A 561 -97.37 -35.91 22.72
N ARG A 562 -98.00 -36.00 21.55
CA ARG A 562 -97.30 -36.25 20.27
C ARG A 562 -96.44 -35.06 19.86
N VAL A 563 -97.00 -33.85 19.85
CA VAL A 563 -96.30 -32.60 19.51
C VAL A 563 -95.07 -32.39 20.40
N LEU A 564 -95.21 -32.51 21.72
CA LEU A 564 -94.07 -32.39 22.64
C LEU A 564 -93.01 -33.49 22.43
N SER A 565 -93.42 -34.73 22.11
CA SER A 565 -92.49 -35.80 21.78
C SER A 565 -91.77 -35.58 20.45
N THR A 566 -92.44 -34.98 19.45
CA THR A 566 -91.86 -34.60 18.16
C THR A 566 -90.87 -33.45 18.30
N ILE A 567 -91.19 -32.43 19.10
CA ILE A 567 -90.26 -31.35 19.48
C ILE A 567 -89.02 -31.93 20.16
N ALA A 568 -89.20 -32.78 21.18
CA ALA A 568 -88.10 -33.40 21.91
C ALA A 568 -87.21 -34.27 20.99
N LYS A 569 -87.80 -35.07 20.09
CA LYS A 569 -87.04 -35.83 19.09
C LYS A 569 -86.26 -34.91 18.16
N HIS A 570 -86.92 -33.93 17.53
CA HIS A 570 -86.29 -33.05 16.56
C HIS A 570 -85.09 -32.29 17.15
N TYR A 571 -85.21 -31.74 18.36
CA TYR A 571 -84.08 -31.08 19.02
C TYR A 571 -83.00 -32.06 19.52
N ASN A 572 -83.34 -33.29 19.93
CA ASN A 572 -82.34 -34.32 20.24
C ASN A 572 -81.57 -34.78 19.00
N ASP A 573 -82.25 -34.98 17.87
CA ASP A 573 -81.63 -35.35 16.58
C ASP A 573 -80.71 -34.22 16.09
N LYS A 574 -81.14 -32.96 16.26
CA LYS A 574 -80.36 -31.75 15.94
C LYS A 574 -79.16 -31.57 16.86
N LEU A 575 -79.30 -31.89 18.16
CA LEU A 575 -78.20 -31.94 19.13
C LEU A 575 -77.20 -33.06 18.81
N SER A 576 -77.64 -34.24 18.37
CA SER A 576 -76.72 -35.30 17.91
C SER A 576 -75.93 -34.81 16.71
N LYS A 577 -76.61 -34.40 15.63
CA LYS A 577 -75.94 -33.89 14.41
C LYS A 577 -74.94 -32.79 14.71
N SER A 578 -75.31 -31.79 15.52
CA SER A 578 -74.41 -30.70 15.91
C SER A 578 -73.22 -31.18 16.76
N LYS A 579 -73.40 -32.20 17.60
CA LYS A 579 -72.31 -32.83 18.37
C LYS A 579 -71.39 -33.67 17.47
N ASP A 580 -71.95 -34.39 16.51
CA ASP A 580 -71.22 -35.23 15.56
C ASP A 580 -70.40 -34.35 14.59
N GLU A 581 -71.00 -33.27 14.05
CA GLU A 581 -70.32 -32.21 13.30
C GLU A 581 -69.23 -31.51 14.13
N SER A 582 -69.49 -31.22 15.41
CA SER A 582 -68.49 -30.65 16.31
C SER A 582 -67.32 -31.61 16.54
N ALA A 583 -67.57 -32.92 16.70
CA ALA A 583 -66.52 -33.92 16.88
C ALA A 583 -65.68 -34.11 15.60
N GLU A 584 -66.31 -34.09 14.42
CA GLU A 584 -65.60 -34.13 13.15
C GLU A 584 -64.74 -32.87 12.94
N ASN A 585 -65.24 -31.70 13.32
CA ASN A 585 -64.48 -30.44 13.26
C ASN A 585 -63.34 -30.39 14.28
N THR A 586 -63.52 -30.90 15.50
CA THR A 586 -62.43 -31.09 16.47
C THR A 586 -61.35 -32.00 15.89
N LYS A 587 -61.71 -33.14 15.30
CA LYS A 587 -60.76 -34.06 14.67
C LYS A 587 -60.00 -33.42 13.50
N LYS A 588 -60.66 -32.61 12.67
CA LYS A 588 -60.00 -31.83 11.60
C LYS A 588 -59.03 -30.79 12.18
N HIS A 589 -59.38 -30.16 13.31
CA HIS A 589 -58.52 -29.19 13.98
C HIS A 589 -57.28 -29.84 14.60
N GLU A 590 -57.44 -31.01 15.25
CA GLU A 590 -56.33 -31.84 15.75
C GLU A 590 -55.39 -32.27 14.62
N GLN A 591 -55.94 -32.72 13.48
CA GLN A 591 -55.15 -33.07 12.29
C GLN A 591 -54.37 -31.86 11.74
N PHE A 592 -54.99 -30.68 11.69
CA PHE A 592 -54.32 -29.44 11.28
C PHE A 592 -53.21 -29.02 12.26
N ILE A 593 -53.44 -29.14 13.57
CA ILE A 593 -52.44 -28.89 14.61
C ILE A 593 -51.24 -29.82 14.47
N SER A 594 -51.46 -31.13 14.20
CA SER A 594 -50.38 -32.08 13.92
C SER A 594 -49.56 -31.64 12.70
N GLN A 595 -50.22 -31.39 11.56
CA GLN A 595 -49.56 -30.96 10.32
C GLN A 595 -48.78 -29.65 10.48
N LEU A 596 -49.26 -28.72 11.31
CA LEU A 596 -48.55 -27.49 11.60
C LEU A 596 -47.32 -27.76 12.48
N ASN A 597 -47.40 -28.66 13.45
CA ASN A 597 -46.25 -29.05 14.28
C ASN A 597 -45.18 -29.80 13.47
N ASP A 598 -45.59 -30.71 12.59
CA ASP A 598 -44.71 -31.43 11.65
C ASP A 598 -43.91 -30.45 10.75
N PHE A 599 -44.44 -29.26 10.49
CA PHE A 599 -43.75 -28.18 9.77
C PHE A 599 -42.95 -27.24 10.69
N LEU A 600 -43.49 -26.85 11.84
CA LEU A 600 -42.86 -25.85 12.73
C LEU A 600 -41.63 -26.41 13.46
N GLU A 601 -41.66 -27.67 13.91
CA GLU A 601 -40.60 -28.24 14.73
C GLU A 601 -39.25 -28.38 13.98
N PRO A 602 -39.20 -28.82 12.69
CA PRO A 602 -37.98 -28.78 11.90
C PRO A 602 -37.46 -27.35 11.66
N VAL A 603 -38.34 -26.40 11.36
CA VAL A 603 -37.94 -25.00 11.09
C VAL A 603 -37.44 -24.32 12.37
N GLY A 604 -38.04 -24.61 13.52
CA GLY A 604 -37.56 -24.18 14.83
C GLY A 604 -36.13 -24.68 15.11
N LYS A 605 -35.88 -25.98 14.92
CA LYS A 605 -34.55 -26.58 15.05
C LYS A 605 -33.54 -25.93 14.10
N GLN A 606 -33.91 -25.71 12.84
CA GLN A 606 -33.08 -25.03 11.84
C GLN A 606 -32.69 -23.60 12.29
N LEU A 607 -33.62 -22.89 12.94
CA LEU A 607 -33.43 -21.52 13.46
C LEU A 607 -32.91 -21.47 14.91
N SER A 608 -32.44 -22.59 15.46
CA SER A 608 -31.95 -22.71 16.86
C SER A 608 -32.97 -22.28 17.92
N ILE A 609 -34.25 -22.58 17.71
CA ILE A 609 -35.34 -22.42 18.67
C ILE A 609 -35.90 -23.81 18.99
N PRO A 610 -35.54 -24.40 20.15
CA PRO A 610 -36.11 -25.65 20.61
C PRO A 610 -37.64 -25.58 20.69
N ASP A 611 -38.28 -26.71 20.42
CA ASP A 611 -39.71 -26.96 20.69
C ASP A 611 -40.69 -25.94 20.08
N PHE A 612 -40.32 -25.33 18.95
CA PHE A 612 -41.19 -24.39 18.23
C PHE A 612 -42.37 -25.14 17.58
N ASN A 613 -43.54 -25.00 18.19
CA ASN A 613 -44.78 -25.72 17.85
C ASN A 613 -46.01 -24.77 17.93
N THR A 614 -47.22 -25.31 17.79
CA THR A 614 -48.49 -24.57 17.89
C THR A 614 -48.70 -23.86 19.22
N GLU A 615 -48.15 -24.37 20.33
CA GLU A 615 -48.20 -23.68 21.63
C GLU A 615 -47.20 -22.53 21.70
N ALA A 616 -46.00 -22.71 21.14
CA ALA A 616 -44.98 -21.67 21.02
C ALA A 616 -45.42 -20.47 20.16
N LEU A 617 -46.41 -20.63 19.27
CA LEU A 617 -47.06 -19.53 18.55
C LEU A 617 -47.93 -18.63 19.45
N ASN A 618 -48.46 -19.15 20.56
CA ASN A 618 -49.26 -18.35 21.50
C ASN A 618 -48.40 -17.48 22.42
N ASN A 619 -47.10 -17.73 22.50
CA ASN A 619 -46.14 -16.91 23.23
C ASN A 619 -45.50 -15.86 22.29
N PRO A 620 -45.75 -14.56 22.49
CA PRO A 620 -45.24 -13.52 21.58
C PRO A 620 -43.71 -13.39 21.61
N MET A 621 -43.03 -13.85 22.68
CA MET A 621 -41.57 -13.79 22.77
C MET A 621 -40.90 -14.82 21.85
N THR A 622 -41.39 -16.06 21.82
CA THR A 622 -40.90 -17.11 20.90
C THR A 622 -41.22 -16.76 19.45
N VAL A 623 -42.38 -16.14 19.17
CA VAL A 623 -42.69 -15.62 17.83
C VAL A 623 -41.77 -14.46 17.42
N CYS A 624 -41.42 -13.55 18.35
CA CYS A 624 -40.43 -12.50 18.08
C CYS A 624 -39.02 -13.06 17.83
N GLN A 625 -38.60 -14.04 18.64
CA GLN A 625 -37.31 -14.73 18.47
C GLN A 625 -37.25 -15.49 17.14
N PHE A 626 -38.34 -16.19 16.77
CA PHE A 626 -38.47 -16.83 15.45
C PHE A 626 -38.34 -15.82 14.31
N ARG A 627 -39.05 -14.69 14.38
CA ARG A 627 -38.95 -13.64 13.36
C ARG A 627 -37.55 -13.02 13.28
N GLN A 628 -36.86 -12.88 14.42
CA GLN A 628 -35.50 -12.35 14.47
C GLN A 628 -34.49 -13.33 13.89
N ASN A 629 -34.51 -14.60 14.31
CA ASN A 629 -33.61 -15.64 13.81
C ASN A 629 -33.85 -15.92 12.31
N LEU A 630 -35.11 -15.95 11.87
CA LEU A 630 -35.46 -16.06 10.45
C LEU A 630 -34.95 -14.87 9.64
N SER A 631 -35.06 -13.64 10.17
CA SER A 631 -34.53 -12.45 9.50
C SER A 631 -33.00 -12.46 9.43
N SER A 632 -32.30 -12.97 10.46
CA SER A 632 -30.85 -13.16 10.42
C SER A 632 -30.46 -14.20 9.38
N ALA A 633 -31.11 -15.37 9.35
CA ALA A 633 -30.84 -16.42 8.37
C ALA A 633 -31.10 -15.96 6.92
N ILE A 634 -32.13 -15.15 6.68
CA ILE A 634 -32.39 -14.53 5.36
C ILE A 634 -31.26 -13.56 4.98
N ASN A 635 -30.80 -12.74 5.91
CA ASN A 635 -29.69 -11.80 5.67
C ASN A 635 -28.35 -12.53 5.43
N GLU A 636 -28.10 -13.62 6.16
CA GLU A 636 -26.93 -14.49 5.95
C GLU A 636 -26.98 -15.15 4.57
N VAL A 637 -28.13 -15.68 4.14
CA VAL A 637 -28.31 -16.23 2.78
C VAL A 637 -28.07 -15.15 1.71
N HIS A 638 -28.56 -13.93 1.91
CA HIS A 638 -28.29 -12.82 0.99
C HIS A 638 -26.80 -12.47 0.93
N HIS A 639 -26.11 -12.43 2.07
CA HIS A 639 -24.67 -12.18 2.14
C HIS A 639 -23.85 -13.31 1.50
N TYR A 640 -24.26 -14.58 1.66
CA TYR A 640 -23.66 -15.71 0.95
C TYR A 640 -23.90 -15.66 -0.56
N GLN A 641 -25.03 -15.11 -1.02
CA GLN A 641 -25.28 -14.87 -2.46
C GLN A 641 -24.38 -13.73 -2.98
N GLU A 642 -24.34 -12.58 -2.32
CA GLU A 642 -23.46 -11.45 -2.67
C GLU A 642 -21.98 -11.84 -2.72
N THR A 643 -21.50 -12.58 -1.71
CA THR A 643 -20.11 -13.06 -1.70
C THR A 643 -19.86 -14.12 -2.76
N THR A 644 -20.81 -15.01 -3.04
CA THR A 644 -20.71 -15.98 -4.14
C THR A 644 -20.62 -15.29 -5.49
N ASP A 645 -21.42 -14.26 -5.74
CA ASP A 645 -21.41 -13.51 -7.01
C ASP A 645 -20.18 -12.60 -7.13
N ASN A 646 -19.67 -12.06 -6.01
CA ASN A 646 -18.36 -11.41 -5.97
C ASN A 646 -17.22 -12.39 -6.30
N TYR A 647 -17.22 -13.60 -5.74
CA TYR A 647 -16.23 -14.63 -6.10
C TYR A 647 -16.33 -15.06 -7.57
N LYS A 648 -17.54 -15.17 -8.16
CA LYS A 648 -17.70 -15.37 -9.61
C LYS A 648 -17.13 -14.21 -10.42
N SER A 649 -17.34 -12.97 -9.99
CA SER A 649 -16.79 -11.78 -10.66
C SER A 649 -15.26 -11.77 -10.63
N ILE A 650 -14.67 -12.02 -9.46
CA ILE A 650 -13.21 -12.14 -9.28
C ILE A 650 -12.63 -13.28 -10.12
N LEU A 651 -13.32 -14.43 -10.19
CA LEU A 651 -12.91 -15.55 -11.05
C LEU A 651 -13.05 -15.22 -12.55
N SER A 652 -14.08 -14.48 -12.96
CA SER A 652 -14.22 -14.01 -14.35
C SER A 652 -13.10 -13.05 -14.73
N GLU A 653 -12.78 -12.09 -13.87
CA GLU A 653 -11.66 -11.15 -14.04
C GLU A 653 -10.30 -11.87 -14.06
N LEU A 654 -10.11 -12.91 -13.23
CA LEU A 654 -8.95 -13.80 -13.29
C LEU A 654 -8.87 -14.59 -14.61
N GLY A 655 -10.00 -15.07 -15.12
CA GLY A 655 -10.09 -15.75 -16.42
C GLY A 655 -9.71 -14.83 -17.58
N GLU A 656 -10.21 -13.59 -17.56
CA GLU A 656 -9.86 -12.56 -18.55
C GLU A 656 -8.37 -12.17 -18.46
N MET A 657 -7.83 -11.93 -17.25
CA MET A 657 -6.40 -11.60 -17.05
C MET A 657 -5.45 -12.73 -17.47
N LEU A 658 -5.82 -13.99 -17.25
CA LEU A 658 -5.04 -15.16 -17.64
C LEU A 658 -5.35 -15.63 -19.07
N ASN A 659 -6.37 -15.05 -19.72
CA ASN A 659 -6.90 -15.43 -21.04
C ASN A 659 -7.29 -16.94 -21.12
N VAL A 660 -7.99 -17.44 -20.09
CA VAL A 660 -8.49 -18.83 -20.00
C VAL A 660 -9.98 -18.85 -19.63
N SER A 661 -10.68 -19.90 -20.05
CA SER A 661 -12.09 -20.10 -19.66
C SER A 661 -12.25 -20.25 -18.15
N TYR A 662 -13.37 -19.79 -17.60
CA TYR A 662 -13.74 -19.92 -16.19
C TYR A 662 -13.56 -21.36 -15.66
N ASP A 663 -14.01 -22.35 -16.43
CA ASP A 663 -13.91 -23.77 -16.08
C ASP A 663 -12.47 -24.31 -16.08
N SER A 664 -11.54 -23.60 -16.73
CA SER A 664 -10.12 -23.96 -16.84
C SER A 664 -9.25 -23.36 -15.73
N ILE A 665 -9.71 -22.28 -15.07
CA ILE A 665 -8.95 -21.60 -14.00
C ILE A 665 -8.46 -22.57 -12.90
N PRO A 666 -9.25 -23.56 -12.41
CA PRO A 666 -8.76 -24.49 -11.39
C PRO A 666 -7.57 -25.36 -11.86
N GLN A 667 -7.50 -25.68 -13.17
CA GLN A 667 -6.40 -26.44 -13.75
C GLN A 667 -5.15 -25.55 -13.89
N GLU A 668 -5.32 -24.30 -14.33
CA GLU A 668 -4.21 -23.36 -14.47
C GLU A 668 -3.60 -22.93 -13.12
N VAL A 669 -4.45 -22.80 -12.08
CA VAL A 669 -4.00 -22.57 -10.70
C VAL A 669 -3.23 -23.77 -10.14
N GLN A 670 -3.64 -25.01 -10.46
CA GLN A 670 -2.90 -26.22 -10.08
C GLN A 670 -1.56 -26.33 -10.83
N SER A 671 -1.53 -26.00 -12.14
CA SER A 671 -0.30 -25.83 -12.95
C SER A 671 0.66 -24.80 -12.32
N LEU A 672 0.17 -23.62 -11.97
CA LEU A 672 0.96 -22.59 -11.28
C LEU A 672 1.50 -23.05 -9.93
N LYS A 673 0.71 -23.79 -9.15
CA LYS A 673 1.13 -24.37 -7.87
C LYS A 673 2.26 -25.39 -8.04
N GLU A 674 2.14 -26.31 -8.98
CA GLU A 674 3.18 -27.32 -9.27
C GLU A 674 4.49 -26.65 -9.74
N ASN A 675 4.40 -25.59 -10.56
CA ASN A 675 5.55 -24.76 -10.92
C ASN A 675 6.16 -24.05 -9.71
N CYS A 676 5.35 -23.49 -8.79
CA CYS A 676 5.86 -22.89 -7.55
C CYS A 676 6.56 -23.92 -6.63
N GLU A 677 6.03 -25.14 -6.51
CA GLU A 677 6.68 -26.22 -5.75
C GLU A 677 8.00 -26.67 -6.40
N SER A 678 8.07 -26.70 -7.74
CA SER A 678 9.31 -26.90 -8.51
C SER A 678 10.38 -25.84 -8.18
N PHE A 679 10.06 -24.55 -8.34
CA PHE A 679 11.00 -23.46 -8.01
C PHE A 679 11.40 -23.44 -6.52
N GLN A 680 10.49 -23.80 -5.61
CA GLN A 680 10.82 -23.92 -4.19
C GLN A 680 11.84 -25.04 -3.92
N ASN A 681 11.83 -26.12 -4.70
CA ASN A 681 12.81 -27.19 -4.61
C ASN A 681 14.17 -26.81 -5.25
N GLU A 682 14.16 -26.07 -6.34
CA GLU A 682 15.40 -25.50 -6.91
C GLU A 682 16.06 -24.48 -5.97
N LEU A 683 15.28 -23.61 -5.31
CA LEU A 683 15.77 -22.72 -4.27
C LEU A 683 16.40 -23.46 -3.08
N LYS A 684 15.86 -24.62 -2.67
CA LYS A 684 16.48 -25.49 -1.65
C LYS A 684 17.84 -26.01 -2.12
N SER A 685 17.96 -26.39 -3.40
CA SER A 685 19.21 -26.84 -4.02
C SER A 685 20.29 -25.73 -4.04
N ILE A 686 19.94 -24.54 -4.54
CA ILE A 686 20.81 -23.36 -4.58
C ILE A 686 21.26 -22.97 -3.16
N THR A 687 20.32 -22.93 -2.21
CA THR A 687 20.60 -22.64 -0.80
C THR A 687 21.58 -23.64 -0.19
N ASN A 688 21.54 -24.91 -0.60
CA ASN A 688 22.48 -25.93 -0.12
C ASN A 688 23.87 -25.83 -0.78
N LYS A 689 23.96 -25.47 -2.08
CA LYS A 689 25.24 -25.12 -2.73
C LYS A 689 25.93 -23.97 -2.00
N TYR A 690 25.20 -22.89 -1.71
CA TYR A 690 25.74 -21.71 -1.00
C TYR A 690 26.22 -22.03 0.44
N LYS A 691 25.58 -23.00 1.13
CA LYS A 691 26.07 -23.49 2.44
C LYS A 691 27.40 -24.25 2.35
N VAL A 692 27.72 -24.88 1.22
CA VAL A 692 29.03 -25.55 1.00
C VAL A 692 30.10 -24.50 0.72
N GLU A 693 29.85 -23.61 -0.24
CA GLU A 693 30.75 -22.50 -0.60
C GLU A 693 31.08 -21.59 0.60
N ARG A 694 30.12 -21.35 1.49
CA ARG A 694 30.32 -20.61 2.75
C ARG A 694 31.26 -21.32 3.74
N LYS A 695 31.30 -22.66 3.75
CA LYS A 695 32.26 -23.43 4.58
C LYS A 695 33.66 -23.35 3.99
N GLU A 696 33.78 -23.43 2.67
CA GLU A 696 35.06 -23.33 1.96
C GLU A 696 35.71 -21.93 2.11
N ASN A 697 34.92 -20.87 1.96
CA ASN A 697 35.35 -19.51 2.25
C ASN A 697 35.80 -19.31 3.71
N LEU A 698 35.18 -20.00 4.67
CA LEU A 698 35.60 -19.97 6.08
C LEU A 698 36.97 -20.65 6.30
N ILE A 699 37.28 -21.70 5.54
CA ILE A 699 38.59 -22.37 5.53
C ILE A 699 39.65 -21.46 4.90
N ASN A 700 39.36 -20.85 3.75
CA ASN A 700 40.28 -19.94 3.07
C ASN A 700 40.56 -18.67 3.88
N LYS A 701 39.57 -18.16 4.64
CA LYS A 701 39.81 -17.09 5.62
C LYS A 701 40.84 -17.48 6.69
N LYS A 702 40.74 -18.68 7.27
CA LYS A 702 41.73 -19.15 8.28
C LYS A 702 43.15 -19.21 7.70
N LYS A 703 43.31 -19.64 6.44
CA LYS A 703 44.62 -19.62 5.75
C LYS A 703 45.16 -18.19 5.58
N LEU A 704 44.31 -17.23 5.21
CA LEU A 704 44.68 -15.83 5.03
C LEU A 704 45.11 -15.16 6.34
N ASP A 705 44.39 -15.43 7.44
CA ASP A 705 44.70 -14.83 8.74
C ASP A 705 46.04 -15.38 9.30
N GLN A 706 46.35 -16.68 9.10
CA GLN A 706 47.68 -17.26 9.39
C GLN A 706 48.81 -16.64 8.54
N LEU A 707 48.53 -16.26 7.29
CA LEU A 707 49.49 -15.59 6.41
C LEU A 707 49.80 -14.17 6.91
N LYS A 708 48.78 -13.43 7.35
CA LYS A 708 48.93 -12.10 7.95
C LYS A 708 49.73 -12.12 9.25
N GLU A 709 49.54 -13.13 10.08
CA GLU A 709 50.32 -13.33 11.32
C GLU A 709 51.81 -13.52 11.02
N LYS A 710 52.16 -14.36 10.03
CA LYS A 710 53.54 -14.54 9.58
C LYS A 710 54.17 -13.24 9.06
N HIS A 711 53.45 -12.48 8.23
CA HIS A 711 53.94 -11.18 7.73
C HIS A 711 54.08 -10.12 8.84
N GLY A 712 53.16 -10.07 9.81
CA GLY A 712 53.23 -9.14 10.94
C GLY A 712 54.43 -9.40 11.84
N ASN A 713 54.79 -10.68 12.05
CA ASN A 713 56.00 -11.04 12.81
C ASN A 713 57.29 -10.77 12.01
N ALA A 714 57.27 -10.93 10.69
CA ALA A 714 58.39 -10.57 9.81
C ALA A 714 58.64 -9.04 9.75
N LEU A 715 57.59 -8.21 9.82
CA LEU A 715 57.74 -6.75 9.90
C LEU A 715 58.45 -6.34 11.20
N LYS A 716 57.94 -6.79 12.35
CA LYS A 716 58.52 -6.49 13.68
C LYS A 716 60.01 -6.84 13.77
N ALA A 717 60.44 -7.94 13.12
CA ALA A 717 61.85 -8.33 13.05
C ALA A 717 62.71 -7.35 12.23
N LYS A 718 62.16 -6.77 11.15
CA LYS A 718 62.83 -5.71 10.38
C LYS A 718 62.85 -4.38 11.14
N ASP A 719 61.75 -3.99 11.77
CA ASP A 719 61.66 -2.75 12.55
C ASP A 719 62.68 -2.76 13.72
N LEU A 720 62.82 -3.89 14.41
CA LEU A 720 63.85 -4.07 15.45
C LEU A 720 65.28 -3.97 14.91
N SER A 721 65.51 -4.35 13.64
CA SER A 721 66.81 -4.22 12.97
C SER A 721 67.10 -2.76 12.57
N ILE A 722 66.09 -2.06 12.04
CA ILE A 722 66.18 -0.62 11.70
C ILE A 722 66.49 0.21 12.95
N SER A 723 65.83 -0.05 14.08
CA SER A 723 66.12 0.64 15.34
C SER A 723 67.56 0.41 15.84
N LYS A 724 68.11 -0.80 15.67
CA LYS A 724 69.52 -1.11 16.01
C LYS A 724 70.50 -0.41 15.08
N LEU A 725 70.18 -0.29 13.80
CA LEU A 725 71.02 0.43 12.82
C LEU A 725 71.01 1.94 13.07
N LYS A 726 69.85 2.53 13.45
CA LYS A 726 69.77 3.95 13.83
C LYS A 726 70.64 4.27 15.05
N ALA A 727 70.43 3.56 16.17
CA ALA A 727 71.19 3.80 17.39
C ALA A 727 72.72 3.71 17.19
N LYS A 728 73.18 2.82 16.31
CA LYS A 728 74.60 2.70 15.96
C LYS A 728 75.11 3.81 15.03
N ASN A 729 74.23 4.42 14.23
CA ASN A 729 74.54 5.59 13.42
C ASN A 729 74.71 6.83 14.32
N ASP A 730 73.79 7.01 15.26
CA ASP A 730 73.81 8.09 16.26
C ASP A 730 75.09 8.01 17.15
N GLU A 731 75.50 6.79 17.52
CA GLU A 731 76.75 6.49 18.25
C GLU A 731 78.02 6.85 17.45
N LEU A 732 78.04 6.57 16.14
CA LEU A 732 79.15 6.92 15.25
C LEU A 732 79.24 8.43 14.99
N GLU A 733 78.10 9.12 14.88
CA GLU A 733 78.03 10.58 14.71
C GLU A 733 78.58 11.30 15.96
N GLY A 734 78.31 10.77 17.16
CA GLY A 734 78.95 11.20 18.40
C GLY A 734 80.48 11.03 18.42
N HIS A 735 80.99 9.89 17.93
CA HIS A 735 82.43 9.65 17.83
C HIS A 735 83.16 10.60 16.86
N ILE A 736 82.52 10.96 15.73
CA ILE A 736 83.06 11.94 14.79
C ILE A 736 83.14 13.33 15.43
N LYS A 737 82.14 13.72 16.24
CA LYS A 737 82.15 15.02 16.92
C LYS A 737 83.26 15.12 17.97
N ASN A 738 83.42 14.11 18.83
CA ASN A 738 84.44 14.13 19.88
C ASN A 738 85.86 14.19 19.29
N THR A 739 86.13 13.42 18.23
CA THR A 739 87.45 13.41 17.58
C THR A 739 87.81 14.71 16.86
N GLN A 740 86.82 15.58 16.56
CA GLN A 740 87.08 16.94 16.07
C GLN A 740 87.49 17.90 17.20
N GLU A 741 86.95 17.75 18.41
CA GLU A 741 87.33 18.55 19.58
C GLU A 741 88.74 18.20 20.08
N ASP A 742 89.11 16.90 20.09
CA ASP A 742 90.47 16.46 20.41
C ASP A 742 91.52 17.06 19.44
N PHE A 743 91.20 17.14 18.16
CA PHE A 743 92.10 17.72 17.13
C PHE A 743 92.29 19.23 17.30
N ALA A 744 91.25 19.95 17.75
CA ALA A 744 91.34 21.37 18.06
C ALA A 744 92.23 21.64 19.30
N ASN A 745 92.15 20.78 20.31
CA ASN A 745 92.98 20.91 21.52
C ASN A 745 94.46 20.60 21.27
N LEU A 746 94.78 19.58 20.45
CA LEU A 746 96.16 19.20 20.16
C LEU A 746 96.95 20.27 19.39
N ASN A 747 96.29 21.04 18.52
CA ASN A 747 96.91 22.17 17.83
C ASN A 747 97.30 23.32 18.78
N ARG A 748 96.64 23.44 19.94
CA ARG A 748 96.87 24.53 20.89
C ARG A 748 98.12 24.30 21.75
N THR A 749 98.39 23.04 22.11
CA THR A 749 99.55 22.67 22.94
C THR A 749 100.87 22.60 22.15
N MET A 750 100.84 22.49 20.82
CA MET A 750 102.07 22.51 20.01
C MET A 750 102.68 23.91 19.90
N THR A 751 101.88 24.98 19.95
CA THR A 751 102.35 26.37 19.80
C THR A 751 103.03 26.95 21.05
N GLU A 752 102.87 26.34 22.23
CA GLU A 752 103.33 26.92 23.51
C GLU A 752 104.70 26.37 23.97
N SER A 753 105.30 25.43 23.23
CA SER A 753 106.50 24.68 23.66
C SER A 753 107.85 25.21 23.11
N GLN A 754 107.82 26.15 22.16
CA GLN A 754 108.99 26.46 21.30
C GLN A 754 109.82 27.68 21.73
N GLN A 755 109.48 28.37 22.83
CA GLN A 755 109.97 29.74 23.10
C GLN A 755 110.90 29.94 24.31
N GLU A 756 111.25 28.89 25.07
CA GLU A 756 112.18 28.99 26.21
C GLU A 756 113.38 28.03 26.14
N LYS A 757 114.54 28.55 25.70
CA LYS A 757 115.92 28.29 26.21
C LYS A 757 116.99 28.74 25.21
N ASN A 758 117.65 29.89 25.47
CA ASN A 758 119.10 30.11 25.22
C ASN A 758 119.57 31.54 25.56
N GLN A 759 120.32 31.69 26.67
CA GLN A 759 121.21 32.78 27.12
C GLN A 759 121.99 32.20 28.32
N GLU A 760 123.28 32.43 28.61
CA GLU A 760 124.43 33.13 27.97
C GLU A 760 125.62 32.13 27.78
N HIS A 761 126.74 32.34 27.05
CA HIS A 761 127.49 33.50 26.52
C HIS A 761 128.64 34.05 27.44
N LEU A 762 129.66 34.70 26.84
CA LEU A 762 130.98 35.16 27.39
C LEU A 762 131.97 34.03 27.77
N THR A 763 133.31 34.10 27.56
CA THR A 763 134.24 35.17 27.11
C THR A 763 135.19 34.67 25.97
N VAL A 764 135.16 35.18 24.73
CA VAL A 764 135.77 36.44 24.21
C VAL A 764 137.14 36.35 23.46
N LEU A 765 137.91 35.23 23.44
CA LEU A 765 139.25 35.22 22.79
C LEU A 765 139.47 34.38 21.50
N GLU A 766 138.48 33.64 20.99
CA GLU A 766 138.60 32.91 19.69
C GLU A 766 138.05 33.73 18.48
N GLN A 767 137.72 35.01 18.71
CA GLN A 767 136.77 35.81 17.91
C GLN A 767 137.17 36.08 16.44
N ILE A 768 138.42 35.86 16.03
CA ILE A 768 138.84 36.03 14.64
C ILE A 768 138.46 34.82 13.78
N LYS A 769 138.46 33.61 14.35
CA LYS A 769 138.09 32.37 13.64
C LYS A 769 136.57 32.22 13.51
N GLU A 770 135.83 32.76 14.49
CA GLU A 770 134.37 32.78 14.48
C GLU A 770 133.76 33.55 13.31
N LEU A 771 134.42 34.59 12.76
CA LEU A 771 133.79 35.43 11.73
C LEU A 771 133.55 34.70 10.40
N GLN A 772 134.41 33.74 10.04
CA GLN A 772 134.21 32.92 8.84
C GLN A 772 133.17 31.82 9.09
N GLU A 773 133.25 31.10 10.21
CA GLU A 773 132.19 30.14 10.57
C GLU A 773 130.82 30.80 10.79
N ARG A 774 130.75 32.06 11.23
CA ARG A 774 129.50 32.82 11.36
C ARG A 774 128.90 33.13 9.99
N MET A 775 129.68 33.40 8.94
CA MET A 775 129.14 33.52 7.58
C MET A 775 128.57 32.20 7.10
N ASP A 776 129.32 31.10 7.22
CA ASP A 776 128.87 29.80 6.73
C ASP A 776 127.65 29.29 7.51
N LYS A 777 127.65 29.41 8.85
CA LYS A 777 126.49 29.06 9.69
C LYS A 777 125.31 30.03 9.53
N SER A 778 125.54 31.27 9.07
CA SER A 778 124.44 32.18 8.71
C SER A 778 123.86 31.83 7.35
N ASN A 779 124.68 31.48 6.36
CA ASN A 779 124.22 30.99 5.06
C ASN A 779 123.45 29.68 5.22
N ASP A 780 123.95 28.75 6.03
CA ASP A 780 123.32 27.46 6.29
C ASP A 780 121.98 27.61 7.05
N LYS A 781 121.85 28.62 7.92
CA LYS A 781 120.56 29.05 8.50
C LYS A 781 119.63 29.64 7.45
N SER A 782 120.08 30.62 6.66
CA SER A 782 119.28 31.24 5.59
C SER A 782 118.80 30.21 4.57
N ILE A 783 119.62 29.21 4.22
CA ILE A 783 119.24 28.10 3.35
C ILE A 783 118.13 27.26 4.00
N LYS A 784 118.26 26.90 5.28
CA LYS A 784 117.24 26.13 6.01
C LYS A 784 115.94 26.91 6.23
N GLU A 785 116.01 28.22 6.42
CA GLU A 785 114.85 29.12 6.44
C GLU A 785 114.20 29.22 5.06
N ILE A 786 114.98 29.32 3.98
CA ILE A 786 114.47 29.28 2.60
C ILE A 786 113.82 27.93 2.28
N GLU A 787 114.39 26.81 2.73
CA GLU A 787 113.80 25.47 2.55
C GLU A 787 112.52 25.28 3.37
N ALA A 788 112.48 25.77 4.62
CA ALA A 788 111.28 25.75 5.45
C ALA A 788 110.17 26.63 4.84
N LEU A 789 110.48 27.85 4.42
CA LEU A 789 109.56 28.76 3.72
C LEU A 789 109.08 28.17 2.38
N LYS A 790 109.95 27.48 1.64
CA LYS A 790 109.59 26.77 0.40
C LYS A 790 108.67 25.57 0.67
N GLY A 791 108.88 24.87 1.79
CA GLY A 791 107.97 23.84 2.30
C GLY A 791 106.60 24.40 2.69
N GLU A 792 106.57 25.55 3.39
CA GLU A 792 105.34 26.28 3.69
C GLU A 792 104.63 26.74 2.42
N ILE A 793 105.34 27.30 1.44
CA ILE A 793 104.78 27.73 0.16
C ILE A 793 104.16 26.53 -0.57
N GLN A 794 104.85 25.39 -0.66
CA GLN A 794 104.28 24.18 -1.25
C GLN A 794 103.07 23.64 -0.47
N ASN A 795 103.00 23.82 0.85
CA ASN A 795 101.83 23.43 1.64
C ASN A 795 100.66 24.40 1.42
N LYS A 796 100.93 25.71 1.39
CA LYS A 796 99.97 26.77 1.08
C LYS A 796 99.43 26.63 -0.35
N GLU A 797 100.27 26.29 -1.33
CA GLU A 797 99.83 25.94 -2.69
C GLU A 797 98.90 24.71 -2.74
N LYS A 798 99.18 23.67 -1.93
CA LYS A 798 98.31 22.49 -1.84
C LYS A 798 96.96 22.83 -1.19
N ILE A 799 96.96 23.74 -0.22
CA ILE A 799 95.73 24.24 0.42
C ILE A 799 94.94 25.12 -0.57
N ILE A 800 95.61 26.03 -1.28
CA ILE A 800 95.01 26.87 -2.33
C ILE A 800 94.32 25.99 -3.39
N ARG A 801 95.02 24.98 -3.93
CA ARG A 801 94.43 24.07 -4.93
C ARG A 801 93.19 23.33 -4.43
N ARG A 802 93.20 22.84 -3.18
CA ARG A 802 91.99 22.24 -2.56
C ARG A 802 90.85 23.24 -2.45
N LEU A 803 91.14 24.48 -2.02
CA LEU A 803 90.12 25.54 -1.92
C LEU A 803 89.61 25.97 -3.30
N GLU A 804 90.44 25.93 -4.35
CA GLU A 804 90.03 26.14 -5.74
C GLU A 804 89.12 25.00 -6.22
N ASP A 805 89.47 23.74 -5.95
CA ASP A 805 88.66 22.55 -6.24
C ASP A 805 87.31 22.60 -5.49
N ASP A 806 87.32 22.91 -4.19
CA ASP A 806 86.11 23.10 -3.36
C ASP A 806 85.23 24.24 -3.91
N VAL A 807 85.82 25.39 -4.24
CA VAL A 807 85.10 26.52 -4.83
C VAL A 807 84.49 26.16 -6.20
N ASN A 808 85.18 25.32 -7.00
CA ASN A 808 84.64 24.84 -8.26
C ASN A 808 83.53 23.80 -8.07
N PHE A 809 83.65 22.91 -7.09
CA PHE A 809 82.59 22.00 -6.66
C PHE A 809 81.34 22.77 -6.20
N TRP A 810 81.50 23.78 -5.33
CA TRP A 810 80.36 24.60 -4.87
C TRP A 810 79.72 25.44 -5.98
N LYS A 811 80.49 25.91 -6.98
CA LYS A 811 79.93 26.54 -8.20
C LYS A 811 79.11 25.55 -9.02
N GLN A 812 79.62 24.34 -9.26
CA GLN A 812 78.89 23.30 -10.00
C GLN A 812 77.61 22.86 -9.27
N ASN A 813 77.71 22.64 -7.96
CA ASN A 813 76.56 22.30 -7.10
C ASN A 813 75.51 23.43 -7.10
N SER A 814 75.93 24.70 -6.99
CA SER A 814 75.03 25.86 -7.08
C SER A 814 74.34 25.96 -8.45
N ALA A 815 75.04 25.64 -9.55
CA ALA A 815 74.45 25.60 -10.88
C ALA A 815 73.42 24.46 -11.02
N ALA A 816 73.74 23.25 -10.50
CA ALA A 816 72.81 22.11 -10.50
C ALA A 816 71.56 22.39 -9.66
N ILE A 817 71.71 22.99 -8.47
CA ILE A 817 70.59 23.40 -7.61
C ILE A 817 69.70 24.44 -8.31
N LYS A 818 70.28 25.41 -9.02
CA LYS A 818 69.52 26.39 -9.81
C LYS A 818 68.76 25.76 -10.98
N ALA A 819 69.37 24.82 -11.70
CA ALA A 819 68.69 24.08 -12.76
C ALA A 819 67.53 23.22 -12.20
N SER A 820 67.73 22.57 -11.06
CA SER A 820 66.67 21.79 -10.39
C SER A 820 65.54 22.67 -9.86
N HIS A 821 65.82 23.88 -9.37
CA HIS A 821 64.79 24.85 -8.99
C HIS A 821 63.98 25.32 -10.20
N PHE A 822 64.64 25.66 -11.30
CA PHE A 822 63.96 26.08 -12.53
C PHE A 822 63.00 25.00 -13.06
N GLN A 823 63.42 23.73 -13.03
CA GLN A 823 62.54 22.60 -13.38
C GLN A 823 61.36 22.45 -12.41
N GLN A 824 61.57 22.64 -11.10
CA GLN A 824 60.48 22.60 -10.11
C GLN A 824 59.50 23.76 -10.28
N ASP A 825 59.98 24.97 -10.58
CA ASP A 825 59.11 26.13 -10.85
C ASP A 825 58.28 25.91 -12.13
N GLU A 826 58.87 25.30 -13.17
CA GLU A 826 58.15 24.93 -14.39
C GLU A 826 57.09 23.84 -14.14
N GLU A 827 57.42 22.79 -13.37
CA GLU A 827 56.45 21.76 -12.93
C GLU A 827 55.31 22.39 -12.11
N ILE A 828 55.62 23.28 -11.17
CA ILE A 828 54.64 24.01 -10.35
C ILE A 828 53.71 24.86 -11.25
N GLN A 829 54.25 25.54 -12.26
CA GLN A 829 53.47 26.33 -13.20
C GLN A 829 52.55 25.45 -14.05
N GLN A 830 53.04 24.33 -14.58
CA GLN A 830 52.23 23.35 -15.32
C GLN A 830 51.13 22.73 -14.44
N VAL A 831 51.41 22.43 -13.17
CA VAL A 831 50.41 21.92 -12.21
C VAL A 831 49.35 22.98 -11.91
N HIS A 832 49.72 24.26 -11.75
CA HIS A 832 48.76 25.35 -11.56
C HIS A 832 47.86 25.58 -12.77
N GLU A 833 48.38 25.48 -13.99
CA GLU A 833 47.60 25.64 -15.21
C GLU A 833 46.63 24.46 -15.43
N ASN A 834 47.10 23.22 -15.20
CA ASN A 834 46.23 22.04 -15.21
C ASN A 834 45.15 22.09 -14.13
N TYR A 835 45.47 22.57 -12.91
CA TYR A 835 44.49 22.76 -11.84
C TYR A 835 43.42 23.79 -12.23
N ARG A 836 43.82 24.93 -12.80
CA ARG A 836 42.87 25.94 -13.29
C ARG A 836 41.98 25.36 -14.39
N ARG A 837 42.54 24.65 -15.37
CA ARG A 837 41.75 24.04 -16.45
C ARG A 837 40.74 23.02 -15.92
N LEU A 838 41.13 22.19 -14.95
CA LEU A 838 40.24 21.23 -14.29
C LEU A 838 39.13 21.94 -13.48
N GLN A 839 39.44 23.06 -12.84
CA GLN A 839 38.46 23.89 -12.13
C GLN A 839 37.44 24.53 -13.10
N ASP A 840 37.91 25.04 -14.25
CA ASP A 840 37.04 25.61 -15.29
C ASP A 840 36.19 24.52 -15.98
N GLU A 841 36.76 23.35 -16.27
CA GLU A 841 36.04 22.17 -16.78
C GLU A 841 34.93 21.72 -15.80
N SER A 842 35.25 21.64 -14.50
CA SER A 842 34.29 21.29 -13.45
C SER A 842 33.18 22.34 -13.28
N HIS A 843 33.51 23.64 -13.36
CA HIS A 843 32.51 24.70 -13.28
C HIS A 843 31.57 24.69 -14.51
N GLN A 844 32.10 24.42 -15.70
CA GLN A 844 31.27 24.22 -16.90
C GLN A 844 30.38 22.97 -16.80
N GLN A 845 30.86 21.86 -16.25
CA GLN A 845 30.02 20.69 -16.00
C GLN A 845 28.85 21.04 -15.06
N TYR A 846 29.13 21.72 -13.95
CA TYR A 846 28.11 22.14 -12.98
C TYR A 846 27.03 23.04 -13.62
N GLU A 847 27.41 24.04 -14.42
CA GLU A 847 26.43 24.91 -15.08
C GLU A 847 25.60 24.16 -16.15
N ARG A 848 26.20 23.21 -16.88
CA ARG A 848 25.46 22.34 -17.82
C ARG A 848 24.45 21.44 -17.09
N GLU A 849 24.85 20.83 -15.98
CA GLU A 849 23.97 19.99 -15.15
C GLU A 849 22.81 20.80 -14.58
N LYS A 850 23.10 21.99 -14.05
CA LYS A 850 22.13 22.96 -13.53
C LYS A 850 21.13 23.41 -14.60
N GLU A 851 21.58 23.71 -15.82
CA GLU A 851 20.69 24.08 -16.94
C GLU A 851 19.83 22.88 -17.39
N ALA A 852 20.42 21.69 -17.49
CA ALA A 852 19.70 20.46 -17.84
C ALA A 852 18.64 20.10 -16.78
N LEU A 853 18.96 20.23 -15.49
CA LEU A 853 18.05 20.00 -14.38
C LEU A 853 16.91 21.03 -14.37
N SER A 854 17.21 22.30 -14.67
CA SER A 854 16.20 23.36 -14.82
C SER A 854 15.20 23.04 -15.95
N LYS A 855 15.69 22.63 -17.13
CA LYS A 855 14.85 22.19 -18.27
C LYS A 855 13.99 20.97 -17.92
N GLN A 856 14.51 20.03 -17.13
CA GLN A 856 13.73 18.89 -16.63
C GLN A 856 12.61 19.33 -15.66
N TYR A 857 12.91 20.22 -14.70
CA TYR A 857 11.89 20.76 -13.79
C TYR A 857 10.81 21.54 -14.54
N GLU A 858 11.18 22.39 -15.50
CA GLU A 858 10.21 23.13 -16.32
C GLU A 858 9.30 22.19 -17.13
N THR A 859 9.87 21.13 -17.73
CA THR A 859 9.11 20.09 -18.45
C THR A 859 8.11 19.39 -17.53
N VAL A 860 8.51 19.04 -16.31
CA VAL A 860 7.62 18.43 -15.31
C VAL A 860 6.53 19.41 -14.86
N CYS A 861 6.88 20.68 -14.58
CA CYS A 861 5.92 21.71 -14.21
C CYS A 861 4.88 21.96 -15.31
N ASN A 862 5.28 21.99 -16.59
CA ASN A 862 4.36 22.18 -17.70
C ASN A 862 3.49 20.93 -17.96
N SER A 863 4.01 19.71 -17.74
CA SER A 863 3.22 18.48 -17.72
C SER A 863 2.15 18.48 -16.61
N LEU A 864 2.52 18.89 -15.39
CA LEU A 864 1.60 19.02 -14.25
C LEU A 864 0.55 20.11 -14.47
N LYS A 865 0.92 21.27 -15.04
CA LYS A 865 -0.05 22.30 -15.46
C LYS A 865 -1.06 21.74 -16.45
N LYS A 866 -0.63 20.99 -17.48
CA LYS A 866 -1.53 20.38 -18.46
C LYS A 866 -2.49 19.38 -17.82
N LYS A 867 -1.99 18.45 -16.99
CA LYS A 867 -2.85 17.50 -16.24
C LYS A 867 -3.83 18.20 -15.31
N ASN A 868 -3.41 19.28 -14.65
CA ASN A 868 -4.30 20.08 -13.80
C ASN A 868 -5.38 20.83 -14.58
N GLN A 869 -5.16 21.14 -15.86
CA GLN A 869 -6.20 21.67 -16.75
C GLN A 869 -7.14 20.53 -17.19
N GLU A 870 -6.60 19.42 -17.68
CA GLU A 870 -7.39 18.23 -18.08
C GLU A 870 -8.31 17.74 -16.95
N LEU A 871 -7.86 17.78 -15.70
CA LEU A 871 -8.66 17.47 -14.51
C LEU A 871 -9.74 18.54 -14.21
N ARG A 872 -9.48 19.84 -14.46
CA ARG A 872 -10.49 20.90 -14.31
C ARG A 872 -11.58 20.76 -15.36
N ASP A 873 -11.20 20.53 -16.60
CA ASP A 873 -12.12 20.32 -17.73
C ASP A 873 -13.02 19.10 -17.47
N LEU A 874 -12.44 18.01 -16.93
CA LEU A 874 -13.20 16.82 -16.51
C LEU A 874 -14.14 17.09 -15.34
N ILE A 875 -13.71 17.84 -14.32
CA ILE A 875 -14.56 18.24 -13.18
C ILE A 875 -15.72 19.12 -13.66
N GLU A 876 -15.50 20.00 -14.64
CA GLU A 876 -16.56 20.82 -15.24
C GLU A 876 -17.55 19.96 -16.03
N GLN A 877 -17.09 18.97 -16.82
CA GLN A 877 -17.96 18.02 -17.52
C GLN A 877 -18.78 17.13 -16.56
N ILE A 878 -18.17 16.65 -15.47
CA ILE A 878 -18.86 15.91 -14.40
C ILE A 878 -19.88 16.81 -13.71
N SER A 879 -19.54 18.07 -13.46
CA SER A 879 -20.47 19.05 -12.85
C SER A 879 -21.65 19.37 -13.78
N ALA A 880 -21.41 19.56 -15.08
CA ALA A 880 -22.44 19.84 -16.08
C ALA A 880 -23.39 18.64 -16.28
N SER A 881 -22.84 17.42 -16.36
CA SER A 881 -23.63 16.19 -16.47
C SER A 881 -24.41 15.89 -15.19
N SER A 882 -23.81 16.03 -14.01
CA SER A 882 -24.49 15.92 -12.71
C SER A 882 -25.67 16.90 -12.60
N ASN A 883 -25.46 18.17 -12.95
CA ASN A 883 -26.54 19.18 -13.03
C ASN A 883 -27.66 18.79 -14.02
N LYS A 884 -27.32 18.16 -15.15
CA LYS A 884 -28.30 17.64 -16.12
C LYS A 884 -29.14 16.50 -15.50
N TYR A 885 -28.50 15.52 -14.85
CA TYR A 885 -29.21 14.42 -14.18
C TYR A 885 -30.08 14.92 -13.02
N GLN A 886 -29.58 15.85 -12.19
CA GLN A 886 -30.34 16.44 -11.09
C GLN A 886 -31.60 17.17 -11.60
N ARG A 887 -31.50 17.92 -12.71
CA ARG A 887 -32.67 18.52 -13.39
C ARG A 887 -33.66 17.48 -13.91
N THR A 888 -33.19 16.37 -14.47
CA THR A 888 -34.06 15.27 -14.91
C THR A 888 -34.77 14.59 -13.73
N ILE A 889 -34.06 14.33 -12.63
CA ILE A 889 -34.64 13.78 -11.40
C ILE A 889 -35.71 14.73 -10.83
N SER A 890 -35.47 16.04 -10.82
CA SER A 890 -36.47 17.01 -10.39
C SER A 890 -37.72 17.02 -11.28
N LYS A 891 -37.56 16.88 -12.62
CA LYS A 891 -38.69 16.73 -13.54
C LYS A 891 -39.49 15.46 -13.29
N LEU A 892 -38.82 14.31 -13.21
CA LEU A 892 -39.46 13.01 -12.96
C LEU A 892 -40.15 12.97 -11.58
N LYS A 893 -39.61 13.65 -10.56
CA LYS A 893 -40.30 13.82 -9.28
C LYS A 893 -41.57 14.65 -9.41
N ALA A 894 -41.54 15.78 -10.13
CA ALA A 894 -42.72 16.60 -10.36
C ALA A 894 -43.81 15.85 -11.16
N GLU A 895 -43.41 15.12 -12.21
CA GLU A 895 -44.28 14.27 -13.03
C GLU A 895 -44.90 13.12 -12.22
N ASN A 896 -44.10 12.42 -11.40
CA ASN A 896 -44.62 11.40 -10.49
C ASN A 896 -45.62 12.00 -9.47
N THR A 897 -45.33 13.18 -8.89
CA THR A 897 -46.32 13.85 -8.03
C THR A 897 -47.60 14.25 -8.77
N HIS A 898 -47.53 14.64 -10.05
CA HIS A 898 -48.72 14.90 -10.86
C HIS A 898 -49.56 13.61 -11.05
N LEU A 899 -48.91 12.51 -11.45
CA LEU A 899 -49.56 11.21 -11.66
C LEU A 899 -50.19 10.65 -10.37
N ILE A 900 -49.60 10.92 -9.20
CA ILE A 900 -50.20 10.57 -7.90
C ILE A 900 -51.50 11.36 -7.67
N HIS A 901 -51.50 12.69 -7.84
CA HIS A 901 -52.71 13.50 -7.70
C HIS A 901 -53.80 13.13 -8.73
N GLU A 902 -53.40 12.79 -9.96
CA GLU A 902 -54.32 12.34 -11.00
C GLU A 902 -54.95 10.98 -10.67
N LYS A 903 -54.14 10.02 -10.18
CA LYS A 903 -54.62 8.73 -9.66
C LYS A 903 -55.60 8.92 -8.50
N GLU A 904 -55.30 9.78 -7.54
CA GLU A 904 -56.17 10.07 -6.40
C GLU A 904 -57.50 10.69 -6.85
N LYS A 905 -57.46 11.65 -7.80
CA LYS A 905 -58.66 12.25 -8.40
C LYS A 905 -59.51 11.24 -9.17
N ILE A 906 -58.88 10.32 -9.91
CA ILE A 906 -59.59 9.22 -10.61
C ILE A 906 -60.21 8.25 -9.60
N GLN A 907 -59.49 7.91 -8.52
CA GLN A 907 -60.00 7.03 -7.45
C GLN A 907 -61.22 7.65 -6.76
N GLN A 908 -61.16 8.93 -6.38
CA GLN A 908 -62.29 9.66 -5.79
C GLN A 908 -63.51 9.68 -6.73
N ASN A 909 -63.31 9.86 -8.03
CA ASN A 909 -64.39 9.81 -9.02
C ASN A 909 -64.97 8.40 -9.20
N LEU A 910 -64.14 7.35 -9.16
CA LEU A 910 -64.60 5.96 -9.20
C LEU A 910 -65.44 5.59 -7.97
N ASP A 911 -65.04 6.03 -6.78
CA ASP A 911 -65.78 5.75 -5.55
C ASP A 911 -67.09 6.58 -5.49
N PHE A 912 -67.08 7.84 -5.92
CA PHE A 912 -68.31 8.61 -6.13
C PHE A 912 -69.27 7.93 -7.12
N GLN A 913 -68.76 7.39 -8.24
CA GLN A 913 -69.58 6.62 -9.18
C GLN A 913 -70.08 5.29 -8.61
N ARG A 914 -69.32 4.63 -7.72
CA ARG A 914 -69.77 3.41 -7.02
C ARG A 914 -70.94 3.71 -6.09
N ASP A 915 -70.84 4.77 -5.29
CA ASP A 915 -71.89 5.21 -4.38
C ASP A 915 -73.15 5.65 -5.14
N GLU A 916 -72.99 6.40 -6.24
CA GLU A 916 -74.13 6.79 -7.08
C GLU A 916 -74.80 5.58 -7.75
N ASN A 917 -74.03 4.61 -8.25
CA ASN A 917 -74.58 3.35 -8.77
C ASN A 917 -75.27 2.51 -7.67
N ALA A 918 -74.76 2.52 -6.43
CA ALA A 918 -75.41 1.86 -5.30
C ALA A 918 -76.74 2.54 -4.93
N ARG A 919 -76.75 3.88 -4.90
CA ARG A 919 -77.97 4.70 -4.70
C ARG A 919 -79.00 4.43 -5.78
N GLN A 920 -78.60 4.43 -7.05
CA GLN A 920 -79.48 4.14 -8.18
C GLN A 920 -80.07 2.72 -8.11
N LYS A 921 -79.26 1.71 -7.78
CA LYS A 921 -79.74 0.33 -7.55
C LYS A 921 -80.77 0.25 -6.42
N GLN A 922 -80.57 0.98 -5.32
CA GLN A 922 -81.57 1.02 -4.24
C GLN A 922 -82.87 1.70 -4.69
N ILE A 923 -82.79 2.82 -5.43
CA ILE A 923 -83.94 3.52 -6.00
C ILE A 923 -84.72 2.59 -6.95
N ASP A 924 -84.05 1.87 -7.83
CA ASP A 924 -84.73 0.97 -8.78
C ASP A 924 -85.28 -0.30 -8.11
N GLN A 925 -84.62 -0.83 -7.07
CA GLN A 925 -85.21 -1.87 -6.21
C GLN A 925 -86.48 -1.39 -5.49
N GLN A 926 -86.51 -0.13 -5.03
CA GLN A 926 -87.71 0.47 -4.42
C GLN A 926 -88.83 0.66 -5.46
N LYS A 927 -88.51 1.12 -6.68
CA LYS A 927 -89.47 1.20 -7.79
C LYS A 927 -90.05 -0.18 -8.13
N MET A 928 -89.22 -1.21 -8.28
CA MET A 928 -89.69 -2.57 -8.57
C MET A 928 -90.66 -3.08 -7.50
N LYS A 929 -90.32 -2.93 -6.22
CA LYS A 929 -91.23 -3.27 -5.11
C LYS A 929 -92.52 -2.46 -5.10
N ALA A 930 -92.48 -1.19 -5.49
CA ALA A 930 -93.67 -0.37 -5.64
C ALA A 930 -94.54 -0.82 -6.82
N TYR A 931 -93.94 -1.23 -7.95
CA TYR A 931 -94.67 -1.82 -9.08
C TYR A 931 -95.27 -3.19 -8.73
N GLU A 932 -94.53 -4.07 -8.05
CA GLU A 932 -95.01 -5.35 -7.52
C GLU A 932 -96.23 -5.13 -6.62
N MET A 933 -96.10 -4.32 -5.57
CA MET A 933 -97.19 -4.01 -4.64
C MET A 933 -98.40 -3.34 -5.33
N THR A 934 -98.18 -2.49 -6.33
CA THR A 934 -99.26 -1.87 -7.12
C THR A 934 -99.98 -2.90 -8.00
N ASN A 935 -99.24 -3.81 -8.61
CA ASN A 935 -99.79 -4.88 -9.43
C ASN A 935 -100.55 -5.91 -8.59
N ASP A 936 -100.01 -6.30 -7.44
CA ASP A 936 -100.68 -7.18 -6.48
C ASP A 936 -101.98 -6.54 -5.96
N THR A 937 -101.96 -5.25 -5.62
CA THR A 937 -103.16 -4.50 -5.21
C THR A 937 -104.21 -4.50 -6.33
N LYS A 938 -103.79 -4.31 -7.60
CA LYS A 938 -104.67 -4.36 -8.77
C LYS A 938 -105.25 -5.76 -8.99
N VAL A 939 -104.45 -6.82 -8.88
CA VAL A 939 -104.89 -8.22 -8.99
C VAL A 939 -105.84 -8.59 -7.86
N GLN A 940 -105.57 -8.15 -6.62
CA GLN A 940 -106.49 -8.33 -5.49
C GLN A 940 -107.81 -7.60 -5.70
N SER A 941 -107.80 -6.37 -6.24
CA SER A 941 -109.03 -5.65 -6.62
C SER A 941 -109.82 -6.43 -7.68
N GLN A 942 -109.16 -6.90 -8.74
CA GLN A 942 -109.81 -7.70 -9.78
C GLN A 942 -110.39 -9.02 -9.23
N ILE A 943 -109.69 -9.69 -8.30
CA ILE A 943 -110.20 -10.88 -7.61
C ILE A 943 -111.42 -10.54 -6.74
N ALA A 944 -111.41 -9.40 -6.04
CA ALA A 944 -112.54 -8.93 -5.23
C ALA A 944 -113.75 -8.56 -6.12
N GLU A 945 -113.54 -7.87 -7.23
CA GLU A 945 -114.57 -7.58 -8.24
C GLU A 945 -115.17 -8.85 -8.83
N MET A 946 -114.35 -9.84 -9.19
CA MET A 946 -114.82 -11.12 -9.74
C MET A 946 -115.59 -11.93 -8.70
N LYS A 947 -115.15 -11.96 -7.44
CA LYS A 947 -115.91 -12.55 -6.33
C LYS A 947 -117.25 -11.84 -6.13
N ASN A 948 -117.28 -10.51 -6.17
CA ASN A 948 -118.50 -9.73 -6.03
C ASN A 948 -119.47 -9.94 -7.21
N LYS A 949 -118.97 -10.01 -8.46
CA LYS A 949 -119.77 -10.38 -9.64
C LYS A 949 -120.38 -11.77 -9.48
N PHE A 950 -119.57 -12.78 -9.13
CA PHE A 950 -120.04 -14.14 -8.88
C PHE A 950 -121.11 -14.21 -7.78
N ILE A 951 -120.95 -13.46 -6.68
CA ILE A 951 -121.97 -13.37 -5.61
C ILE A 951 -123.25 -12.68 -6.10
N GLN A 952 -123.16 -11.62 -6.91
CA GLN A 952 -124.31 -10.98 -7.53
C GLN A 952 -125.03 -11.93 -8.50
N ASP A 953 -124.30 -12.67 -9.33
CA ASP A 953 -124.87 -13.61 -10.29
C ASP A 953 -125.50 -14.82 -9.60
N LYS A 954 -124.87 -15.38 -8.55
CA LYS A 954 -125.49 -16.40 -7.67
C LYS A 954 -126.82 -15.89 -7.09
N LYS A 955 -126.88 -14.63 -6.64
CA LYS A 955 -128.13 -13.99 -6.20
C LYS A 955 -129.15 -13.81 -7.32
N LYS A 956 -128.74 -13.44 -8.55
CA LYS A 956 -129.64 -13.36 -9.72
C LYS A 956 -130.27 -14.71 -10.03
N TYR A 957 -129.49 -15.80 -10.06
CA TYR A 957 -130.00 -17.15 -10.31
C TYR A 957 -130.94 -17.63 -9.21
N PHE A 958 -130.60 -17.41 -7.93
CA PHE A 958 -131.49 -17.73 -6.82
C PHE A 958 -132.80 -16.94 -6.90
N ASN A 959 -132.74 -15.62 -7.13
CA ASN A 959 -133.92 -14.77 -7.30
C ASN A 959 -134.78 -15.18 -8.51
N TYR A 960 -134.16 -15.62 -9.61
CA TYR A 960 -134.88 -16.09 -10.81
C TYR A 960 -135.65 -17.38 -10.52
N ALA A 961 -134.98 -18.41 -9.97
CA ALA A 961 -135.66 -19.66 -9.66
C ALA A 961 -136.67 -19.53 -8.51
N VAL A 962 -136.46 -18.62 -7.54
CA VAL A 962 -137.48 -18.26 -6.54
C VAL A 962 -138.70 -17.60 -7.18
N LYS A 963 -138.54 -16.76 -8.21
CA LYS A 963 -139.68 -16.21 -8.98
C LYS A 963 -140.44 -17.30 -9.74
N VAL A 964 -139.74 -18.26 -10.35
CA VAL A 964 -140.37 -19.40 -11.04
C VAL A 964 -141.16 -20.29 -10.07
N PHE A 965 -140.63 -20.53 -8.87
CA PHE A 965 -141.26 -21.35 -7.84
C PHE A 965 -141.96 -20.53 -6.74
N HIS A 966 -142.51 -19.36 -7.07
CA HIS A 966 -143.06 -18.43 -6.07
C HIS A 966 -144.17 -19.06 -5.21
N ASN A 967 -145.01 -19.93 -5.79
CA ASN A 967 -146.07 -20.66 -5.09
C ASN A 967 -145.57 -21.62 -3.99
N TYR A 968 -144.26 -21.91 -3.97
CA TYR A 968 -143.59 -22.79 -3.00
C TYR A 968 -142.56 -22.01 -2.14
N TYR A 969 -142.56 -20.68 -2.25
CA TYR A 969 -141.62 -19.79 -1.58
C TYR A 969 -142.34 -18.83 -0.63
N ASP A 970 -141.89 -18.80 0.63
CA ASP A 970 -142.37 -17.86 1.63
C ASP A 970 -141.65 -16.51 1.50
N GLY A 971 -142.37 -15.51 0.96
CA GLY A 971 -141.90 -14.15 0.74
C GLY A 971 -141.40 -13.39 1.98
N THR A 972 -141.65 -13.90 3.20
CA THR A 972 -141.19 -13.27 4.45
C THR A 972 -139.75 -13.63 4.83
N LYS A 973 -139.15 -14.64 4.18
CA LYS A 973 -137.81 -15.15 4.50
C LYS A 973 -136.75 -14.55 3.57
N ASN A 974 -135.54 -14.31 4.08
CA ASN A 974 -134.43 -13.87 3.23
C ASN A 974 -133.91 -15.03 2.37
N ILE A 975 -133.65 -14.76 1.08
CA ILE A 975 -133.12 -15.76 0.13
C ILE A 975 -131.65 -16.04 0.46
N ASP A 976 -131.43 -17.12 1.23
CA ASP A 976 -130.16 -17.77 1.45
C ASP A 976 -130.10 -19.13 0.72
N GLU A 977 -128.94 -19.79 0.75
CA GLU A 977 -128.74 -21.06 0.05
C GLU A 977 -129.57 -22.22 0.63
N LYS A 978 -130.00 -22.09 1.89
CA LYS A 978 -130.83 -23.08 2.61
C LYS A 978 -132.30 -22.94 2.25
N THR A 979 -132.85 -21.73 2.30
CA THR A 979 -134.21 -21.41 1.83
C THR A 979 -134.37 -21.66 0.33
N PHE A 980 -133.34 -21.37 -0.48
CA PHE A 980 -133.33 -21.73 -1.90
C PHE A 980 -133.45 -23.25 -2.11
N LYS A 981 -132.61 -24.04 -1.44
CA LYS A 981 -132.66 -25.52 -1.50
C LYS A 981 -134.00 -26.07 -0.99
N ASN A 982 -134.55 -25.50 0.07
CA ASN A 982 -135.87 -25.89 0.59
C ASN A 982 -136.99 -25.58 -0.41
N THR A 983 -136.96 -24.41 -1.05
CA THR A 983 -137.95 -24.00 -2.07
C THR A 983 -137.95 -24.97 -3.25
N LEU A 984 -136.76 -25.35 -3.74
CA LEU A 984 -136.62 -26.36 -4.80
C LEU A 984 -137.12 -27.75 -4.35
N SER A 985 -136.88 -28.14 -3.10
CA SER A 985 -137.43 -29.39 -2.56
C SER A 985 -138.96 -29.34 -2.55
N SER A 986 -139.58 -28.32 -1.96
CA SER A 986 -141.04 -28.20 -1.88
C SER A 986 -141.71 -28.09 -3.25
N ALA A 987 -141.08 -27.42 -4.21
CA ALA A 987 -141.53 -27.41 -5.60
C ALA A 987 -141.42 -28.79 -6.26
N GLY A 988 -140.34 -29.54 -6.02
CA GLY A 988 -140.16 -30.92 -6.48
C GLY A 988 -141.16 -31.90 -5.86
N ASP A 989 -141.43 -31.77 -4.56
CA ASP A 989 -142.42 -32.55 -3.82
C ASP A 989 -143.84 -32.27 -4.33
N ALA A 990 -144.16 -31.01 -4.65
CA ALA A 990 -145.43 -30.62 -5.26
C ALA A 990 -145.56 -31.10 -6.72
N LEU A 991 -144.50 -31.02 -7.52
CA LEU A 991 -144.48 -31.59 -8.88
C LEU A 991 -144.68 -33.12 -8.84
N LYS A 992 -144.04 -33.80 -7.88
CA LYS A 992 -144.19 -35.24 -7.64
C LYS A 992 -145.62 -35.60 -7.20
N LYS A 993 -146.26 -34.76 -6.37
CA LYS A 993 -147.67 -34.90 -6.01
C LYS A 993 -148.59 -34.70 -7.22
N LEU A 994 -148.35 -33.67 -8.05
CA LEU A 994 -149.12 -33.45 -9.28
C LEU A 994 -148.96 -34.60 -10.28
N SER A 995 -147.74 -35.13 -10.45
CA SER A 995 -147.47 -36.32 -11.26
C SER A 995 -148.18 -37.57 -10.72
N GLN A 996 -148.27 -37.75 -9.40
CA GLN A 996 -149.07 -38.81 -8.78
C GLN A 996 -150.58 -38.60 -8.98
N GLN A 997 -151.06 -37.35 -9.01
CA GLN A 997 -152.47 -37.03 -9.30
C GLN A 997 -152.79 -37.25 -10.78
N ASP A 998 -151.92 -36.86 -11.71
CA ASP A 998 -152.05 -37.17 -13.14
C ASP A 998 -152.06 -38.68 -13.39
N ALA A 999 -151.13 -39.43 -12.79
CA ALA A 999 -151.12 -40.90 -12.84
C ALA A 999 -152.38 -41.53 -12.22
N ALA A 1000 -153.02 -40.90 -11.22
CA ALA A 1000 -154.30 -41.36 -10.67
C ALA A 1000 -155.48 -41.04 -11.60
N VAL A 1001 -155.49 -39.86 -12.24
CA VAL A 1001 -156.49 -39.47 -13.25
C VAL A 1001 -156.41 -40.36 -14.49
N ARG A 1002 -155.20 -40.66 -14.97
CA ARG A 1002 -154.96 -41.62 -16.06
C ARG A 1002 -155.57 -42.99 -15.75
N ARG A 1003 -155.29 -43.55 -14.57
CA ARG A 1003 -155.89 -44.82 -14.12
C ARG A 1003 -157.41 -44.76 -14.01
N LEU A 1004 -157.97 -43.65 -13.52
CA LEU A 1004 -159.43 -43.46 -13.40
C LEU A 1004 -160.13 -43.37 -14.77
N LEU A 1005 -159.46 -42.83 -15.78
CA LEU A 1005 -159.98 -42.67 -17.13
C LEU A 1005 -159.56 -43.80 -18.09
N GLY A 1006 -158.75 -44.77 -17.64
CA GLY A 1006 -158.21 -45.86 -18.47
C GLY A 1006 -157.12 -45.46 -19.46
N ILE A 1007 -156.55 -44.26 -19.31
CA ILE A 1007 -155.62 -43.64 -20.26
C ILE A 1007 -154.21 -44.23 -20.08
N THR A 1008 -153.53 -44.55 -21.18
CA THR A 1008 -152.14 -45.02 -21.11
C THR A 1008 -151.16 -43.87 -20.85
N ASP A 1009 -149.99 -44.17 -20.27
CA ASP A 1009 -148.95 -43.14 -20.01
C ASP A 1009 -148.44 -42.46 -21.30
N SER A 1010 -148.65 -43.09 -22.46
CA SER A 1010 -148.34 -42.58 -23.80
C SER A 1010 -149.32 -41.54 -24.36
N GLU A 1011 -150.53 -41.39 -23.79
CA GLU A 1011 -151.58 -40.53 -24.34
C GLU A 1011 -151.72 -39.23 -23.53
N SER A 1012 -152.00 -38.10 -24.19
CA SER A 1012 -152.37 -36.88 -23.44
C SER A 1012 -153.77 -37.02 -22.86
N VAL A 1013 -153.94 -36.67 -21.58
CA VAL A 1013 -155.25 -36.63 -20.91
C VAL A 1013 -156.19 -35.64 -21.61
N GLU A 1014 -155.65 -34.53 -22.13
CA GLU A 1014 -156.40 -33.54 -22.92
C GLU A 1014 -156.85 -34.13 -24.27
N SER A 1015 -156.02 -34.95 -24.91
CA SER A 1015 -156.36 -35.65 -26.16
C SER A 1015 -157.45 -36.69 -25.94
N PHE A 1016 -157.35 -37.49 -24.87
CA PHE A 1016 -158.37 -38.47 -24.51
C PHE A 1016 -159.72 -37.81 -24.16
N ILE A 1017 -159.71 -36.74 -23.37
CA ILE A 1017 -160.92 -35.97 -23.05
C ILE A 1017 -161.50 -35.32 -24.31
N SER A 1018 -160.66 -34.83 -25.23
CA SER A 1018 -161.11 -34.28 -26.52
C SER A 1018 -161.77 -35.35 -27.40
N ASN A 1019 -161.19 -36.55 -27.48
CA ASN A 1019 -161.81 -37.69 -28.17
C ASN A 1019 -163.12 -38.12 -27.50
N MET A 1020 -163.20 -38.15 -26.17
CA MET A 1020 -164.43 -38.49 -25.45
C MET A 1020 -165.53 -37.44 -25.69
N LEU A 1021 -165.18 -36.15 -25.71
CA LEU A 1021 -166.10 -35.06 -26.04
C LEU A 1021 -166.54 -35.09 -27.51
N LEU A 1022 -165.64 -35.38 -28.46
CA LEU A 1022 -165.99 -35.57 -29.87
C LEU A 1022 -166.93 -36.77 -30.07
N THR A 1023 -166.70 -37.86 -29.33
CA THR A 1023 -167.57 -39.05 -29.36
C THR A 1023 -168.99 -38.72 -28.85
N LEU A 1024 -169.09 -37.92 -27.77
CA LEU A 1024 -170.37 -37.43 -27.25
C LEU A 1024 -171.04 -36.42 -28.20
N TYR A 1025 -170.26 -35.58 -28.89
CA TYR A 1025 -170.73 -34.62 -29.90
C TYR A 1025 -171.16 -35.29 -31.23
N HIS A 1026 -171.11 -36.63 -31.33
CA HIS A 1026 -171.68 -37.40 -32.44
C HIS A 1026 -172.88 -38.25 -32.02
N GLN A 1027 -173.48 -37.96 -30.85
CA GLN A 1027 -174.74 -38.56 -30.37
C GLN A 1027 -175.90 -37.55 -30.26
N HIS A 1028 -175.76 -36.38 -30.89
CA HIS A 1028 -176.80 -35.36 -31.08
C HIS A 1028 -176.75 -34.79 -32.50
#